data_AF-A0A0M7BHP4-F1
#
_entry.id   AF-A0A0M7BHP4-F1
#
_cell.length_a   1.000
_cell.length_b   1.000
_cell.length_c   1.000
_cell.angle_alpha   90.00
_cell.angle_beta   90.00
_cell.angle_gamma   90.00
#
_symmetry.space_group_name_H-M   'P 1'
#
loop_
_entity.id
_entity.type
_entity.pdbx_description
1 polymer ?
#
loop_
_entity_poly.entity_id
_entity_poly.type
_entity_poly.pdbx_seq_one_letter_code
_entity_poly.pdbx_strand_id
1 'polypeptide(L)'
;MSLQDFSIEAGVFSSRNHWHRLEEAMRALARDEPARAWKMLEEIRLSEKVGPEVLEAARRLVGGGLARAGGARIDLPCDYLRSQPGKRFQSKLRQIRDLKERLRQFPSDLFLPRITGNANDFSFLVDASWSHGFWEPLPALRLRLVVEIDGPADLARLERSLAAYRRSAPALTARLSLCISAPEALHGTPLPVPADWIAVPAFALDSAAQMRHFAKDTEIVCFAPLPMLDDGLVLERVVRYVALSGRLCLVLCPFGALCRDNDPEALPTLLSDRMMLPAWTERLDAFCEVRGMAFALDVGLFRETGGFNSRFATPGPAATHLAWRISEAGAYFLPLSVRAEFVTAPPDPEAPRADTALLRQLCPHPAIRHSAGRFEVPRVSIYIPAYRAARYLKAAIDSALEQDYEDLEVCVADDGSPDATLEVLRGYDGDPRVRYVSGPNGGIGHASNRAINMARGAYIGQLDSDDRLKPGAVRRLAEYLDTHPLTGCVYGSCERIDENGYVIGNEYSHLIFSRKKMLTTSIVHHFRMFRRQSWERTGKFREDIVNAVDYDMFLKLSEVTAFHHVNEILYQRRWHGENTSRVNETFQTTNTYAVQRQALERMGLERFWEGYVPDPERPRAISYRRGKCPDRVYFWPDYSRTNLYQRLLYAPASEQIEFVGGSIDEALQAIGGRAGEDAGAFVFHLHWLNKVFAGAATIEAAARAAHDFLDKLRRFRFLGGRIVWTIHNTLSHDLPFRRLERNLSREVLDLADAVHVHCQGSIPDIEANFPLPHKKLHVARHGAYVGAYPDFITRAQARDELRIEPDEEVILFLGQIRPYKGLDALLAAFREILPRRPRARLVIAGSRPIAQMLDGADLSDEERARITIANRFIDEMELQVFFRAADLAVFPYTQILTSGSFLLSLSFGVPAIVPEGAMTREVLKADVRAGRLYSPGDGLPALVAAIEETLGRIAAGEDHDMKRAARRVAEALEWEDITQLLLGRETTRDKEVRI
;
A
#
# COMPACT_ATOMS: atom_id res chain seq x y z
N MET A 1 2.90 -49.09 32.78
CA MET A 1 4.08 -48.71 33.58
C MET A 1 3.73 -47.46 34.37
N SER A 2 4.09 -47.39 35.66
CA SER A 2 3.81 -46.21 36.48
C SER A 2 4.82 -45.11 36.17
N LEU A 3 4.42 -43.83 36.25
CA LEU A 3 5.29 -42.66 36.01
C LEU A 3 6.48 -42.59 37.00
N GLN A 4 6.41 -43.32 38.12
CA GLN A 4 7.50 -43.35 39.11
C GLN A 4 8.72 -44.15 38.63
N ASP A 5 8.51 -45.14 37.76
CA ASP A 5 9.58 -46.07 37.33
C ASP A 5 10.60 -45.42 36.37
N PHE A 6 10.30 -44.27 35.77
CA PHE A 6 11.21 -43.52 34.89
C PHE A 6 12.07 -42.47 35.62
N SER A 7 11.80 -42.21 36.90
CA SER A 7 12.38 -41.07 37.63
C SER A 7 13.79 -41.29 38.19
N ILE A 8 14.35 -42.50 38.07
CA ILE A 8 15.57 -42.88 38.82
C ILE A 8 16.83 -42.94 37.94
N GLU A 9 16.75 -43.13 36.62
CA GLU A 9 17.96 -43.35 35.79
C GLU A 9 18.48 -42.14 35.00
N ALA A 10 17.79 -40.99 34.97
CA ALA A 10 18.26 -39.82 34.21
C ALA A 10 18.39 -38.58 35.11
N GLY A 11 19.46 -38.52 35.89
CA GLY A 11 19.86 -37.37 36.72
C GLY A 11 20.24 -36.11 35.94
N VAL A 12 19.36 -35.63 35.04
CA VAL A 12 19.49 -34.35 34.33
C VAL A 12 18.10 -33.70 34.24
N PHE A 13 17.74 -32.93 35.27
CA PHE A 13 16.60 -32.01 35.22
C PHE A 13 16.99 -30.79 34.37
N SER A 14 16.96 -30.97 33.06
CA SER A 14 17.05 -29.90 32.08
C SER A 14 15.66 -29.65 31.51
N SER A 15 15.27 -28.38 31.40
CA SER A 15 14.04 -27.96 30.72
C SER A 15 13.99 -28.40 29.24
N ARG A 16 15.01 -29.08 28.72
CA ARG A 16 15.08 -29.66 27.37
C ARG A 16 14.65 -31.15 27.31
N ASN A 17 14.33 -31.80 28.42
CA ASN A 17 13.86 -33.19 28.43
C ASN A 17 12.35 -33.25 28.10
N HIS A 18 12.00 -33.90 26.98
CA HIS A 18 10.61 -34.01 26.52
C HIS A 18 9.70 -34.77 27.48
N TRP A 19 10.22 -35.75 28.24
CA TRP A 19 9.44 -36.50 29.23
C TRP A 19 9.13 -35.65 30.45
N HIS A 20 10.08 -34.80 30.88
CA HIS A 20 9.85 -33.86 31.96
C HIS A 20 8.83 -32.77 31.57
N ARG A 21 8.85 -32.29 30.32
CA ARG A 21 7.83 -31.35 29.82
C ARG A 21 6.45 -32.00 29.73
N LEU A 22 6.37 -33.26 29.32
CA LEU A 22 5.12 -34.02 29.34
C LEU A 22 4.60 -34.17 30.78
N GLU A 23 5.46 -34.48 31.73
CA GLU A 23 5.11 -34.59 33.15
C GLU A 23 4.64 -33.24 33.72
N GLU A 24 5.35 -32.15 33.49
CA GLU A 24 4.95 -30.79 33.90
C GLU A 24 3.64 -30.36 33.23
N ALA A 25 3.40 -30.75 31.96
CA ALA A 25 2.11 -30.53 31.30
C ALA A 25 0.97 -31.29 32.00
N MET A 26 1.20 -32.53 32.43
CA MET A 26 0.21 -33.30 33.20
C MET A 26 -0.01 -32.70 34.59
N ARG A 27 1.04 -32.21 35.26
CA ARG A 27 0.92 -31.49 36.55
C ARG A 27 0.21 -30.15 36.42
N ALA A 28 0.40 -29.44 35.30
CA ALA A 28 -0.34 -28.21 34.99
C ALA A 28 -1.82 -28.50 34.78
N LEU A 29 -2.17 -29.60 34.08
CA LEU A 29 -3.56 -30.05 33.97
C LEU A 29 -4.17 -30.42 35.33
N ALA A 30 -3.42 -31.11 36.19
CA ALA A 30 -3.88 -31.44 37.54
C ALA A 30 -4.12 -30.20 38.42
N ARG A 31 -3.49 -29.07 38.09
CA ARG A 31 -3.66 -27.76 38.73
C ARG A 31 -4.70 -26.86 38.04
N ASP A 32 -5.45 -27.41 37.07
CA ASP A 32 -6.43 -26.67 36.25
C ASP A 32 -5.81 -25.49 35.47
N GLU A 33 -4.58 -25.66 34.98
CA GLU A 33 -3.85 -24.71 34.13
C GLU A 33 -3.75 -25.21 32.66
N PRO A 34 -4.87 -25.40 31.93
CA PRO A 34 -4.88 -26.08 30.64
C PRO A 34 -4.11 -25.33 29.54
N ALA A 35 -4.01 -24.00 29.63
CA ALA A 35 -3.23 -23.16 28.72
C ALA A 35 -1.71 -23.45 28.81
N ARG A 36 -1.22 -23.60 30.04
CA ARG A 36 0.19 -23.89 30.31
C ARG A 36 0.55 -25.30 29.88
N ALA A 37 -0.33 -26.26 30.16
CA ALA A 37 -0.19 -27.63 29.70
C ALA A 37 -0.14 -27.73 28.17
N TRP A 38 -1.03 -27.00 27.47
CA TRP A 38 -1.06 -26.96 26.01
C TRP A 38 0.27 -26.48 25.40
N LYS A 39 0.80 -25.38 25.92
CA LYS A 39 2.08 -24.80 25.45
C LYS A 39 3.23 -25.81 25.58
N MET A 40 3.32 -26.48 26.73
CA MET A 40 4.37 -27.48 27.00
C MET A 40 4.28 -28.71 26.08
N LEU A 41 3.06 -29.13 25.71
CA LEU A 41 2.85 -30.23 24.76
C LEU A 41 3.19 -29.84 23.32
N GLU A 42 2.86 -28.62 22.90
CA GLU A 42 3.20 -28.15 21.55
C GLU A 42 4.72 -28.04 21.34
N GLU A 43 5.45 -27.67 22.38
CA GLU A 43 6.92 -27.58 22.34
C GLU A 43 7.61 -28.95 22.16
N ILE A 44 6.92 -30.06 22.44
CA ILE A 44 7.44 -31.43 22.25
C ILE A 44 6.79 -32.16 21.06
N ARG A 45 5.91 -31.49 20.30
CA ARG A 45 5.12 -32.08 19.20
C ARG A 45 5.97 -32.70 18.08
N LEU A 46 7.12 -32.11 17.80
CA LEU A 46 8.03 -32.56 16.74
C LEU A 46 9.10 -33.53 17.25
N SER A 47 9.01 -33.96 18.52
CA SER A 47 9.97 -34.90 19.07
C SER A 47 9.67 -36.32 18.61
N GLU A 48 10.58 -36.90 17.82
CA GLU A 48 10.50 -38.31 17.40
C GLU A 48 10.52 -39.31 18.57
N LYS A 49 10.92 -38.85 19.77
CA LYS A 49 10.99 -39.65 20.99
C LYS A 49 9.67 -39.73 21.76
N VAL A 50 8.70 -38.87 21.43
CA VAL A 50 7.35 -38.91 22.01
C VAL A 50 6.40 -39.45 20.95
N GLY A 51 5.94 -40.68 21.14
CA GLY A 51 5.04 -41.34 20.20
C GLY A 51 3.77 -40.51 19.95
N PRO A 52 3.24 -40.46 18.71
CA PRO A 52 2.07 -39.66 18.36
C PRO A 52 0.82 -40.02 19.19
N GLU A 53 0.70 -41.28 19.63
CA GLU A 53 -0.39 -41.73 20.51
C GLU A 53 -0.37 -41.06 21.89
N VAL A 54 0.83 -40.78 22.43
CA VAL A 54 1.02 -40.10 23.72
C VAL A 54 0.63 -38.62 23.61
N LEU A 55 1.00 -37.96 22.51
CA LEU A 55 0.61 -36.57 22.23
C LEU A 55 -0.90 -36.45 22.01
N GLU A 56 -1.50 -37.39 21.30
CA GLU A 56 -2.95 -37.45 21.06
C GLU A 56 -3.73 -37.62 22.38
N ALA A 57 -3.30 -38.54 23.25
CA ALA A 57 -3.90 -38.74 24.57
C ALA A 57 -3.77 -37.49 25.47
N ALA A 58 -2.57 -36.88 25.49
CA ALA A 58 -2.31 -35.66 26.25
C ALA A 58 -3.16 -34.47 25.74
N ARG A 59 -3.30 -34.32 24.42
CA ARG A 59 -4.15 -33.28 23.83
C ARG A 59 -5.63 -33.46 24.15
N ARG A 60 -6.14 -34.70 24.20
CA ARG A 60 -7.53 -34.96 24.62
C ARG A 60 -7.76 -34.55 26.07
N LEU A 61 -6.81 -34.85 26.96
CA LEU A 61 -6.87 -34.43 28.37
C LEU A 61 -6.87 -32.90 28.50
N VAL A 62 -6.03 -32.21 27.73
CA VAL A 62 -6.00 -30.73 27.71
C VAL A 62 -7.25 -30.13 27.09
N GLY A 63 -7.76 -30.70 25.98
CA GLY A 63 -9.01 -30.26 25.35
C GLY A 63 -10.21 -30.35 26.28
N GLY A 64 -10.30 -31.43 27.08
CA GLY A 64 -11.31 -31.57 28.12
C GLY A 64 -11.16 -30.59 29.29
N GLY A 65 -9.96 -30.07 29.55
CA GLY A 65 -9.71 -28.99 30.51
C GLY A 65 -10.05 -27.59 29.95
N LEU A 66 -9.64 -27.31 28.70
CA LEU A 66 -9.94 -26.06 27.99
C LEU A 66 -11.44 -25.82 27.82
N ALA A 67 -12.22 -26.88 27.61
CA ALA A 67 -13.69 -26.79 27.52
C ALA A 67 -14.36 -26.45 28.87
N ARG A 68 -13.76 -26.84 30.00
CA ARG A 68 -14.28 -26.57 31.36
C ARG A 68 -13.94 -25.16 31.86
N ALA A 69 -12.81 -24.60 31.43
CA ALA A 69 -12.30 -23.31 31.89
C ALA A 69 -13.02 -22.06 31.30
N GLY A 70 -14.20 -22.21 30.69
CA GLY A 70 -15.04 -21.09 30.28
C GLY A 70 -14.37 -20.11 29.31
N GLY A 71 -14.24 -20.50 28.03
CA GLY A 71 -14.28 -19.56 26.92
C GLY A 71 -13.17 -18.51 26.79
N ALA A 72 -12.04 -18.63 27.49
CA ALA A 72 -10.84 -17.91 27.08
C ALA A 72 -10.34 -18.54 25.77
N ARG A 73 -10.72 -17.95 24.63
CA ARG A 73 -10.02 -18.15 23.36
C ARG A 73 -8.55 -17.78 23.62
N ILE A 74 -7.73 -18.79 23.90
CA ILE A 74 -6.31 -18.68 23.67
C ILE A 74 -6.21 -18.49 22.17
N ASP A 75 -5.83 -17.28 21.74
CA ASP A 75 -5.31 -17.06 20.40
C ASP A 75 -4.08 -17.95 20.26
N LEU A 76 -4.33 -19.19 19.81
CA LEU A 76 -3.34 -19.93 19.07
C LEU A 76 -2.93 -19.01 17.92
N PRO A 77 -1.63 -18.78 17.67
CA PRO A 77 -1.21 -18.20 16.41
C PRO A 77 -1.82 -19.08 15.30
N CYS A 78 -2.85 -18.56 14.65
CA CYS A 78 -3.67 -19.27 13.69
C CYS A 78 -2.94 -19.51 12.35
N ASP A 79 -1.61 -19.41 12.30
CA ASP A 79 -0.87 -19.36 11.04
C ASP A 79 -0.10 -20.65 10.73
N TYR A 80 -0.69 -21.82 11.01
CA TYR A 80 -0.18 -23.09 10.45
C TYR A 80 -1.24 -24.06 9.94
N LEU A 81 -2.53 -23.71 10.00
CA LEU A 81 -3.60 -24.52 9.40
C LEU A 81 -4.27 -23.72 8.29
N ARG A 82 -3.79 -23.96 7.06
CA ARG A 82 -4.45 -23.69 5.76
C ARG A 82 -5.48 -22.55 5.77
N SER A 83 -5.10 -21.33 5.37
CA SER A 83 -6.00 -20.46 4.58
C SER A 83 -5.36 -19.12 4.14
N GLN A 84 -5.15 -19.08 2.82
CA GLN A 84 -5.10 -17.92 1.92
C GLN A 84 -3.76 -17.20 1.68
N PRO A 85 -3.32 -17.09 0.40
CA PRO A 85 -2.19 -16.26 0.00
C PRO A 85 -2.54 -14.76 0.18
N GLY A 86 -1.61 -13.94 0.66
CA GLY A 86 -1.72 -12.46 0.65
C GLY A 86 -1.72 -11.70 1.99
N LYS A 87 -1.69 -12.36 3.16
CA LYS A 87 -2.05 -11.70 4.43
C LYS A 87 -1.02 -10.76 5.09
N ARG A 88 0.27 -10.76 4.74
CA ARG A 88 1.28 -10.01 5.54
C ARG A 88 1.41 -8.52 5.22
N PHE A 89 1.09 -8.08 3.99
CA PHE A 89 0.79 -6.66 3.75
C PHE A 89 -0.59 -6.28 4.29
N GLN A 90 -1.55 -7.21 4.23
CA GLN A 90 -2.90 -7.04 4.76
C GLN A 90 -2.98 -7.03 6.29
N SER A 91 -1.98 -7.50 7.05
CA SER A 91 -2.02 -7.49 8.52
C SER A 91 -1.84 -6.09 9.10
N LYS A 92 -1.29 -5.15 8.31
CA LYS A 92 -1.29 -3.72 8.63
C LYS A 92 -2.60 -3.04 8.22
N LEU A 93 -3.32 -3.65 7.27
CA LEU A 93 -4.66 -3.21 6.92
C LEU A 93 -5.65 -3.69 7.99
N ARG A 94 -6.65 -2.90 8.34
CA ARG A 94 -7.72 -3.40 9.22
C ARG A 94 -8.51 -4.44 8.40
N GLN A 95 -8.61 -5.66 8.92
CA GLN A 95 -9.52 -6.66 8.35
C GLN A 95 -10.97 -6.25 8.63
N ILE A 96 -11.58 -5.45 7.75
CA ILE A 96 -13.01 -5.16 7.82
C ILE A 96 -13.75 -6.43 7.41
N ARG A 97 -14.60 -6.95 8.31
CA ARG A 97 -14.93 -8.37 8.45
C ARG A 97 -15.74 -9.05 7.33
N ASP A 98 -16.22 -8.35 6.30
CA ASP A 98 -17.20 -8.92 5.33
C ASP A 98 -16.82 -8.80 3.84
N LEU A 99 -15.60 -8.37 3.51
CA LEU A 99 -15.21 -8.02 2.13
C LEU A 99 -15.09 -9.20 1.13
N LYS A 100 -15.14 -10.46 1.58
CA LYS A 100 -14.77 -11.61 0.73
C LYS A 100 -15.75 -11.97 -0.37
N GLU A 101 -17.05 -11.70 -0.20
CA GLU A 101 -18.05 -12.19 -1.15
C GLU A 101 -18.23 -11.27 -2.37
N ARG A 102 -17.87 -9.98 -2.26
CA ARG A 102 -17.97 -8.99 -3.34
C ARG A 102 -16.67 -8.76 -4.12
N LEU A 103 -15.52 -9.14 -3.57
CA LEU A 103 -14.19 -8.91 -4.15
C LEU A 103 -13.79 -9.83 -5.32
N ARG A 104 -14.70 -10.68 -5.81
CA ARG A 104 -14.41 -11.60 -6.93
C ARG A 104 -13.99 -10.92 -8.24
N GLN A 105 -14.04 -9.58 -8.36
CA GLN A 105 -13.83 -8.87 -9.62
C GLN A 105 -12.50 -8.08 -9.74
N PHE A 106 -11.72 -7.89 -8.68
CA PHE A 106 -10.55 -6.99 -8.73
C PHE A 106 -9.30 -7.59 -8.07
N PRO A 107 -8.40 -8.26 -8.82
CA PRO A 107 -7.16 -8.76 -8.26
C PRO A 107 -6.13 -7.63 -8.10
N SER A 108 -5.87 -7.22 -6.86
CA SER A 108 -4.71 -6.39 -6.48
C SER A 108 -3.37 -7.08 -6.74
N ASP A 109 -3.40 -8.42 -6.84
CA ASP A 109 -2.24 -9.30 -6.78
C ASP A 109 -1.69 -9.73 -8.15
N LEU A 110 -2.18 -9.12 -9.24
CA LEU A 110 -1.73 -9.43 -10.61
C LEU A 110 -0.23 -9.18 -10.82
N PHE A 111 0.39 -8.37 -9.96
CA PHE A 111 1.80 -7.99 -10.06
C PHE A 111 2.51 -8.20 -8.74
N LEU A 112 3.82 -8.42 -8.80
CA LEU A 112 4.65 -8.39 -7.60
C LEU A 112 4.48 -7.03 -6.91
N PRO A 113 4.19 -6.98 -5.60
CA PRO A 113 4.06 -5.74 -4.87
C PRO A 113 5.31 -4.87 -5.09
N ARG A 114 5.11 -3.57 -5.33
CA ARG A 114 6.24 -2.64 -5.23
C ARG A 114 6.83 -2.76 -3.84
N ILE A 115 8.15 -2.66 -3.76
CA ILE A 115 8.85 -2.51 -2.49
C ILE A 115 8.20 -1.31 -1.82
N THR A 116 7.57 -1.49 -0.67
CA THR A 116 7.22 -0.33 0.14
C THR A 116 8.54 0.32 0.49
N GLY A 117 8.84 1.47 -0.12
CA GLY A 117 10.03 2.22 0.17
C GLY A 117 10.14 2.49 1.67
N ASN A 118 11.38 2.68 2.11
CA ASN A 118 11.66 2.91 3.51
C ASN A 118 11.12 4.23 4.06
N ALA A 119 10.84 5.14 3.14
CA ALA A 119 10.25 6.41 3.38
C ALA A 119 8.71 6.32 3.41
N ASN A 120 8.04 7.43 3.19
CA ASN A 120 6.60 7.54 3.16
C ASN A 120 5.97 7.03 1.83
N ASP A 121 6.28 5.78 1.46
CA ASP A 121 5.69 5.12 0.28
C ASP A 121 4.39 4.41 0.65
N PHE A 122 3.27 5.05 0.34
CA PHE A 122 1.91 4.57 0.58
C PHE A 122 1.24 4.02 -0.69
N SER A 123 2.01 3.67 -1.74
CA SER A 123 1.44 3.11 -2.98
C SER A 123 0.54 1.89 -2.71
N PHE A 124 0.94 1.03 -1.77
CA PHE A 124 0.14 -0.10 -1.31
C PHE A 124 -1.19 0.30 -0.64
N LEU A 125 -1.28 1.49 -0.03
CA LEU A 125 -2.52 2.00 0.56
C LEU A 125 -3.49 2.50 -0.50
N VAL A 126 -2.97 3.00 -1.62
CA VAL A 126 -3.78 3.33 -2.81
C VAL A 126 -4.29 2.04 -3.45
N ASP A 127 -3.46 1.00 -3.58
CA ASP A 127 -3.93 -0.31 -4.04
C ASP A 127 -4.95 -0.94 -3.06
N ALA A 128 -4.74 -0.75 -1.75
CA ALA A 128 -5.63 -1.25 -0.70
C ALA A 128 -6.97 -0.49 -0.64
N SER A 129 -6.98 0.82 -0.85
CA SER A 129 -8.22 1.62 -0.87
C SER A 129 -9.18 1.08 -1.93
N TRP A 130 -8.65 0.62 -3.07
CA TRP A 130 -9.43 -0.04 -4.11
C TRP A 130 -9.97 -1.40 -3.69
N SER A 131 -9.24 -2.14 -2.87
CA SER A 131 -9.68 -3.46 -2.38
C SER A 131 -10.63 -3.39 -1.19
N HIS A 132 -10.75 -2.24 -0.53
CA HIS A 132 -11.56 -2.05 0.69
C HIS A 132 -12.92 -1.39 0.45
N GLY A 133 -13.33 -1.26 -0.82
CA GLY A 133 -14.71 -0.88 -1.14
C GLY A 133 -15.06 0.53 -0.73
N PHE A 134 -14.36 1.54 -1.29
CA PHE A 134 -14.77 2.94 -1.15
C PHE A 134 -16.22 3.20 -1.63
N TRP A 135 -16.88 2.24 -2.28
CA TRP A 135 -18.29 2.23 -2.68
C TRP A 135 -19.26 1.63 -1.64
N GLU A 136 -18.77 1.06 -0.53
CA GLU A 136 -19.61 0.52 0.54
C GLU A 136 -20.00 1.60 1.57
N PRO A 137 -21.11 1.39 2.32
CA PRO A 137 -21.47 2.26 3.44
C PRO A 137 -20.29 2.44 4.39
N LEU A 138 -20.20 3.60 5.03
CA LEU A 138 -19.14 3.87 5.98
C LEU A 138 -19.11 2.79 7.09
N PRO A 139 -17.93 2.28 7.46
CA PRO A 139 -17.83 1.34 8.55
C PRO A 139 -18.31 2.02 9.83
N ALA A 140 -19.03 1.28 10.68
CA ALA A 140 -19.54 1.77 11.96
C ALA A 140 -18.38 1.96 12.97
N LEU A 141 -17.58 3.01 12.76
CA LEU A 141 -16.42 3.35 13.58
C LEU A 141 -16.75 4.46 14.56
N ARG A 142 -16.06 4.52 15.69
CA ARG A 142 -16.19 5.64 16.65
C ARG A 142 -15.09 6.67 16.44
N LEU A 143 -15.49 7.88 16.05
CA LEU A 143 -14.61 9.01 15.75
C LEU A 143 -14.61 9.99 16.91
N ARG A 144 -13.43 10.28 17.45
CA ARG A 144 -13.24 11.36 18.42
C ARG A 144 -12.58 12.55 17.73
N LEU A 145 -13.27 13.67 17.67
CA LEU A 145 -12.75 14.93 17.17
C LEU A 145 -12.16 15.73 18.33
N VAL A 146 -10.95 16.22 18.15
CA VAL A 146 -10.29 17.15 19.08
C VAL A 146 -10.19 18.47 18.37
N VAL A 147 -10.85 19.49 18.93
CA VAL A 147 -10.83 20.85 18.40
C VAL A 147 -10.21 21.79 19.40
N GLU A 148 -9.47 22.75 18.87
CA GLU A 148 -8.93 23.87 19.63
C GLU A 148 -9.97 25.00 19.68
N ILE A 149 -10.17 25.55 20.89
CA ILE A 149 -11.12 26.62 21.17
C ILE A 149 -10.41 27.65 22.02
N ASP A 150 -10.23 28.85 21.50
CA ASP A 150 -9.46 29.91 22.17
C ASP A 150 -10.36 30.87 22.95
N GLY A 151 -11.68 30.89 22.65
CA GLY A 151 -12.62 31.70 23.42
C GLY A 151 -14.10 31.55 23.03
N PRO A 152 -14.98 32.40 23.58
CA PRO A 152 -16.43 32.29 23.40
C PRO A 152 -16.93 32.42 21.96
N ALA A 153 -16.21 33.14 21.08
CA ALA A 153 -16.59 33.29 19.68
C ALA A 153 -16.52 31.96 18.90
N ASP A 154 -15.53 31.13 19.22
CA ASP A 154 -15.36 29.80 18.65
C ASP A 154 -16.46 28.83 19.11
N LEU A 155 -17.01 29.03 20.32
CA LEU A 155 -18.13 28.24 20.82
C LEU A 155 -19.41 28.44 19.99
N ALA A 156 -19.72 29.70 19.67
CA ALA A 156 -20.86 30.02 18.80
C ALA A 156 -20.65 29.50 17.37
N ARG A 157 -19.40 29.47 16.90
CA ARG A 157 -19.06 28.85 15.61
C ARG A 157 -19.23 27.34 15.66
N LEU A 158 -18.76 26.69 16.72
CA LEU A 158 -18.89 25.26 16.93
C LEU A 158 -20.35 24.80 16.84
N GLU A 159 -21.29 25.50 17.48
CA GLU A 159 -22.72 25.19 17.36
C GLU A 159 -23.20 25.18 15.91
N ARG A 160 -22.85 26.23 15.15
CA ARG A 160 -23.25 26.36 13.75
C ARG A 160 -22.64 25.26 12.89
N SER A 161 -21.36 24.95 13.10
CA SER A 161 -20.65 23.91 12.36
C SER A 161 -21.19 22.51 12.68
N LEU A 162 -21.54 22.22 13.93
CA LEU A 162 -22.19 20.96 14.31
C LEU A 162 -23.58 20.82 13.68
N ALA A 163 -24.34 21.93 13.63
CA ALA A 163 -25.63 21.94 12.96
C ALA A 163 -25.50 21.75 11.44
N ALA A 164 -24.46 22.33 10.82
CA ALA A 164 -24.13 22.12 9.42
C ALA A 164 -23.72 20.67 9.14
N TYR A 165 -22.81 20.11 9.95
CA TYR A 165 -22.37 18.71 9.88
C TYR A 165 -23.54 17.72 9.97
N ARG A 166 -24.46 17.91 10.93
CA ARG A 166 -25.66 17.06 11.07
C ARG A 166 -26.57 17.07 9.84
N ARG A 167 -26.52 18.13 9.02
CA ARG A 167 -27.26 18.21 7.76
C ARG A 167 -26.47 17.62 6.58
N SER A 168 -25.14 17.81 6.55
CA SER A 168 -24.30 17.48 5.39
C SER A 168 -23.74 16.06 5.40
N ALA A 169 -23.66 15.39 6.56
CA ALA A 169 -23.09 14.06 6.70
C ALA A 169 -24.06 13.03 7.32
N PRO A 170 -25.29 12.84 6.78
CA PRO A 170 -26.25 11.86 7.33
C PRO A 170 -25.74 10.41 7.20
N ALA A 171 -24.75 10.16 6.33
CA ALA A 171 -24.16 8.85 6.08
C ALA A 171 -23.08 8.45 7.10
N LEU A 172 -22.55 9.39 7.89
CA LEU A 172 -21.61 9.09 8.99
C LEU A 172 -22.39 8.40 10.12
N THR A 173 -22.57 7.09 10.01
CA THR A 173 -23.06 6.21 11.09
C THR A 173 -22.08 6.13 12.28
N ALA A 174 -20.98 6.88 12.24
CA ALA A 174 -19.98 6.93 13.28
C ALA A 174 -20.48 7.66 14.53
N ARG A 175 -20.11 7.17 15.71
CA ARG A 175 -20.32 7.92 16.97
C ARG A 175 -19.26 8.99 17.07
N LEU A 176 -19.69 10.24 16.99
CA LEU A 176 -18.85 11.42 17.13
C LEU A 176 -18.75 11.83 18.60
N SER A 177 -17.52 11.97 19.12
CA SER A 177 -17.25 12.60 20.42
C SER A 177 -16.33 13.81 20.21
N LEU A 178 -16.67 14.99 20.74
CA LEU A 178 -15.79 16.15 20.67
C LEU A 178 -15.00 16.34 21.97
N CYS A 179 -13.74 16.74 21.85
CA CYS A 179 -12.86 17.16 22.94
C CYS A 179 -12.36 18.57 22.70
N ILE A 180 -12.36 19.41 23.73
CA ILE A 180 -11.92 20.82 23.69
C ILE A 180 -10.52 20.91 24.31
N SER A 181 -9.55 21.46 23.59
CA SER A 181 -8.14 21.44 24.02
C SER A 181 -7.78 22.43 25.14
N ALA A 182 -8.49 23.55 25.28
CA ALA A 182 -8.22 24.62 26.26
C ALA A 182 -9.47 25.04 27.06
N PRO A 183 -10.01 24.15 27.92
CA PRO A 183 -11.27 24.41 28.64
C PRO A 183 -11.17 25.56 29.67
N GLU A 184 -9.97 25.91 30.14
CA GLU A 184 -9.76 26.99 31.11
C GLU A 184 -10.17 28.36 30.53
N ALA A 185 -10.00 28.53 29.21
CA ALA A 185 -10.46 29.71 28.48
C ALA A 185 -12.00 29.87 28.48
N LEU A 186 -12.72 28.84 28.91
CA LEU A 186 -14.19 28.76 28.88
C LEU A 186 -14.82 28.65 30.27
N HIS A 187 -14.06 28.83 31.36
CA HIS A 187 -14.57 28.75 32.73
C HIS A 187 -15.83 29.62 32.93
N GLY A 188 -16.93 28.98 33.34
CA GLY A 188 -18.22 29.64 33.59
C GLY A 188 -19.14 29.76 32.37
N THR A 189 -18.73 29.30 31.19
CA THR A 189 -19.54 29.33 29.96
C THR A 189 -20.25 27.98 29.75
N PRO A 190 -21.58 27.94 29.52
CA PRO A 190 -22.28 26.71 29.17
C PRO A 190 -21.78 26.17 27.82
N LEU A 191 -21.32 24.92 27.79
CA LEU A 191 -20.93 24.28 26.54
C LEU A 191 -22.21 23.79 25.81
N PRO A 192 -22.41 24.14 24.53
CA PRO A 192 -23.65 23.86 23.80
C PRO A 192 -23.64 22.47 23.18
N VAL A 193 -23.43 21.47 24.04
CA VAL A 193 -23.00 20.14 23.59
C VAL A 193 -23.74 19.02 24.35
N PRO A 194 -24.02 17.86 23.70
CA PRO A 194 -24.62 16.69 24.34
C PRO A 194 -23.91 16.17 25.60
N ALA A 195 -24.64 15.45 26.45
CA ALA A 195 -24.18 15.00 27.79
C ALA A 195 -23.02 13.98 27.79
N ASP A 196 -22.66 13.41 26.64
CA ASP A 196 -21.56 12.45 26.45
C ASP A 196 -20.22 13.09 26.05
N TRP A 197 -20.12 14.42 26.15
CA TRP A 197 -18.94 15.19 25.75
C TRP A 197 -17.95 15.34 26.91
N ILE A 198 -16.66 15.22 26.60
CA ILE A 198 -15.60 15.24 27.61
C ILE A 198 -14.70 16.44 27.33
N ALA A 199 -14.72 17.42 28.23
CA ALA A 199 -13.70 18.46 28.28
C ALA A 199 -12.44 17.86 28.92
N VAL A 200 -11.40 17.62 28.10
CA VAL A 200 -10.09 17.17 28.57
C VAL A 200 -9.05 18.07 27.93
N PRO A 201 -8.11 18.66 28.69
CA PRO A 201 -6.98 19.35 28.09
C PRO A 201 -6.17 18.33 27.27
N ALA A 202 -6.25 18.42 25.95
CA ALA A 202 -5.59 17.47 25.05
C ALA A 202 -4.06 17.48 25.23
N PHE A 203 -3.51 18.60 25.70
CA PHE A 203 -2.08 18.82 25.96
C PHE A 203 -1.57 18.23 27.27
N ALA A 204 -2.46 17.82 28.19
CA ALA A 204 -2.10 17.25 29.49
C ALA A 204 -2.29 15.72 29.54
N LEU A 205 -2.24 15.05 28.39
CA LEU A 205 -2.36 13.59 28.28
C LEU A 205 -1.00 12.90 28.44
N ASP A 206 -0.36 13.08 29.60
CA ASP A 206 0.98 12.52 29.88
C ASP A 206 0.94 11.21 30.67
N SER A 207 -0.19 10.88 31.33
CA SER A 207 -0.36 9.60 32.01
C SER A 207 -1.04 8.54 31.15
N ALA A 208 -0.59 7.28 31.28
CA ALA A 208 -1.24 6.13 30.64
C ALA A 208 -2.71 5.96 31.06
N ALA A 209 -3.08 6.42 32.26
CA ALA A 209 -4.45 6.38 32.74
C ALA A 209 -5.37 7.36 32.00
N GLN A 210 -4.95 8.62 31.85
CA GLN A 210 -5.68 9.63 31.08
C GLN A 210 -5.77 9.22 29.61
N MET A 211 -4.70 8.66 29.03
CA MET A 211 -4.71 8.18 27.65
C MET A 211 -5.70 7.02 27.45
N ARG A 212 -5.75 6.06 28.39
CA ARG A 212 -6.75 4.97 28.35
C ARG A 212 -8.18 5.51 28.44
N HIS A 213 -8.42 6.51 29.28
CA HIS A 213 -9.73 7.15 29.40
C HIS A 213 -10.10 7.93 28.13
N PHE A 214 -9.19 8.75 27.62
CA PHE A 214 -9.36 9.50 26.37
C PHE A 214 -9.62 8.58 25.18
N ALA A 215 -8.99 7.43 25.14
CA ALA A 215 -9.17 6.51 24.04
C ALA A 215 -10.34 5.54 24.23
N LYS A 216 -11.05 5.60 25.36
CA LYS A 216 -12.18 4.71 25.64
C LYS A 216 -13.26 4.89 24.57
N ASP A 217 -13.82 3.78 24.10
CA ASP A 217 -14.90 3.77 23.10
C ASP A 217 -14.58 4.61 21.85
N THR A 218 -13.30 4.68 21.45
CA THR A 218 -12.83 5.42 20.27
C THR A 218 -12.05 4.48 19.37
N GLU A 219 -12.07 4.71 18.07
CA GLU A 219 -11.27 3.98 17.09
C GLU A 219 -10.39 4.91 16.25
N ILE A 220 -10.88 6.12 15.98
CA ILE A 220 -10.17 7.17 15.23
C ILE A 220 -10.12 8.41 16.10
N VAL A 221 -8.96 9.04 16.17
CA VAL A 221 -8.79 10.37 16.76
C VAL A 221 -8.43 11.33 15.63
N CYS A 222 -9.17 12.42 15.49
CA CYS A 222 -8.87 13.46 14.52
C CYS A 222 -8.73 14.80 15.24
N PHE A 223 -7.51 15.32 15.20
CA PHE A 223 -7.19 16.69 15.58
C PHE A 223 -7.53 17.55 14.37
N ALA A 224 -8.53 18.41 14.53
CA ALA A 224 -9.08 19.19 13.44
C ALA A 224 -9.23 20.67 13.83
N PRO A 225 -8.86 21.59 12.95
CA PRO A 225 -9.30 22.98 13.06
C PRO A 225 -10.83 23.08 13.04
N LEU A 226 -11.39 23.98 13.84
CA LEU A 226 -12.83 24.18 13.94
C LEU A 226 -13.57 24.38 12.59
N PRO A 227 -13.05 25.17 11.62
CA PRO A 227 -13.69 25.33 10.31
C PRO A 227 -13.94 24.03 9.55
N MET A 228 -13.13 23.00 9.79
CA MET A 228 -13.21 21.74 9.06
C MET A 228 -14.53 20.99 9.30
N LEU A 229 -15.21 21.28 10.43
CA LEU A 229 -16.51 20.71 10.75
C LEU A 229 -17.62 21.12 9.76
N ASP A 230 -17.40 22.20 9.00
CA ASP A 230 -18.35 22.65 7.98
C ASP A 230 -18.36 21.70 6.74
N ASP A 231 -17.33 20.86 6.58
CA ASP A 231 -17.15 19.96 5.45
C ASP A 231 -17.25 18.47 5.88
N GLY A 232 -18.45 17.91 5.73
CA GLY A 232 -18.72 16.51 6.05
C GLY A 232 -17.90 15.52 5.20
N LEU A 233 -17.53 15.88 3.97
CA LEU A 233 -16.79 15.00 3.07
C LEU A 233 -15.36 14.77 3.56
N VAL A 234 -14.71 15.79 4.14
CA VAL A 234 -13.38 15.63 4.74
C VAL A 234 -13.42 14.61 5.87
N LEU A 235 -14.42 14.68 6.75
CA LEU A 235 -14.59 13.73 7.85
C LEU A 235 -14.90 12.31 7.36
N GLU A 236 -15.74 12.15 6.34
CA GLU A 236 -15.98 10.85 5.70
C GLU A 236 -14.70 10.25 5.15
N ARG A 237 -13.87 11.06 4.48
CA ARG A 237 -12.58 10.62 3.94
C ARG A 237 -11.61 10.23 5.04
N VAL A 238 -11.55 10.99 6.14
CA VAL A 238 -10.76 10.61 7.33
C VAL A 238 -11.15 9.21 7.81
N VAL A 239 -12.45 8.95 7.96
CA VAL A 239 -12.95 7.65 8.40
C VAL A 239 -12.57 6.55 7.41
N ARG A 240 -12.79 6.77 6.10
CA ARG A 240 -12.46 5.78 5.06
C ARG A 240 -10.97 5.44 5.01
N TYR A 241 -10.09 6.44 5.05
CA TYR A 241 -8.65 6.22 4.97
C TYR A 241 -8.08 5.60 6.25
N VAL A 242 -8.43 6.08 7.44
CA VAL A 242 -7.95 5.46 8.70
C VAL A 242 -8.52 4.05 8.86
N ALA A 243 -9.71 3.77 8.32
CA ALA A 243 -10.25 2.41 8.28
C ALA A 243 -9.40 1.44 7.44
N LEU A 244 -8.57 1.92 6.50
CA LEU A 244 -7.70 1.05 5.71
C LEU A 244 -6.61 0.43 6.58
N SER A 245 -6.01 1.18 7.50
CA SER A 245 -4.80 0.75 8.21
C SER A 245 -4.66 1.41 9.58
N GLY A 246 -4.31 0.60 10.59
CA GLY A 246 -3.94 1.10 11.92
C GLY A 246 -2.56 1.77 11.96
N ARG A 247 -1.86 1.85 10.82
CA ARG A 247 -0.52 2.45 10.67
C ARG A 247 -0.57 3.71 9.80
N LEU A 248 -1.71 4.39 9.74
CA LEU A 248 -1.90 5.63 8.98
C LEU A 248 -2.05 6.84 9.91
N CYS A 249 -1.32 7.91 9.57
CA CYS A 249 -1.53 9.26 10.07
C CYS A 249 -1.92 10.14 8.87
N LEU A 250 -3.15 10.62 8.83
CA LEU A 250 -3.60 11.56 7.82
C LEU A 250 -3.17 12.96 8.22
N VAL A 251 -2.48 13.67 7.35
CA VAL A 251 -2.13 15.08 7.57
C VAL A 251 -3.09 15.94 6.79
N LEU A 252 -3.81 16.83 7.47
CA LEU A 252 -4.84 17.67 6.87
C LEU A 252 -4.15 18.91 6.29
N CYS A 253 -4.01 18.94 4.96
CA CYS A 253 -3.21 19.95 4.26
C CYS A 253 -4.09 20.88 3.42
N PRO A 254 -3.90 22.20 3.50
CA PRO A 254 -4.62 23.12 2.63
C PRO A 254 -4.17 22.91 1.19
N PHE A 255 -5.14 22.74 0.28
CA PHE A 255 -4.92 22.36 -1.11
C PHE A 255 -3.82 23.17 -1.83
N GLY A 256 -3.75 24.48 -1.59
CA GLY A 256 -2.81 25.39 -2.27
C GLY A 256 -1.37 25.41 -1.75
N ALA A 257 -1.07 24.89 -0.55
CA ALA A 257 0.27 25.04 0.04
C ALA A 257 1.32 24.06 -0.52
N LEU A 258 0.89 22.98 -1.18
CA LEU A 258 1.75 21.89 -1.65
C LEU A 258 1.83 21.77 -3.19
N CYS A 259 0.91 22.43 -3.91
CA CYS A 259 0.99 22.54 -5.36
C CYS A 259 2.04 23.61 -5.72
N ARG A 260 3.29 23.19 -5.93
CA ARG A 260 4.38 24.11 -6.33
C ARG A 260 4.19 24.74 -7.71
N ASP A 261 3.23 24.23 -8.49
CA ASP A 261 2.81 24.82 -9.76
C ASP A 261 1.46 25.52 -9.55
N ASN A 262 1.51 26.84 -9.44
CA ASN A 262 0.35 27.72 -9.60
C ASN A 262 -0.17 27.58 -11.03
N ASP A 263 -0.92 26.52 -11.32
CA ASP A 263 -1.77 26.48 -12.52
C ASP A 263 -3.13 27.10 -12.16
N PRO A 264 -3.36 28.39 -12.48
CA PRO A 264 -4.64 29.05 -12.23
C PRO A 264 -5.81 28.45 -13.03
N GLU A 265 -5.55 27.55 -14.00
CA GLU A 265 -6.57 26.80 -14.74
C GLU A 265 -6.84 25.39 -14.18
N ALA A 266 -6.12 24.97 -13.13
CA ALA A 266 -6.50 23.77 -12.42
C ALA A 266 -7.84 24.03 -11.74
N LEU A 267 -8.86 23.25 -12.08
CA LEU A 267 -10.06 23.05 -11.28
C LEU A 267 -9.79 21.87 -10.34
N PRO A 268 -9.02 22.03 -9.25
CA PRO A 268 -8.75 20.94 -8.34
C PRO A 268 -9.99 20.60 -7.55
N THR A 269 -10.18 19.31 -7.30
CA THR A 269 -11.14 18.87 -6.30
C THR A 269 -10.39 18.49 -5.02
N LEU A 270 -11.07 18.54 -3.88
CA LEU A 270 -10.56 18.02 -2.60
C LEU A 270 -10.20 16.53 -2.68
N LEU A 271 -10.68 15.80 -3.69
CA LEU A 271 -10.37 14.40 -3.95
C LEU A 271 -9.09 14.19 -4.79
N SER A 272 -8.43 15.27 -5.24
CA SER A 272 -7.20 15.26 -6.03
C SER A 272 -5.93 14.99 -5.21
N ASP A 273 -5.95 14.01 -4.30
CA ASP A 273 -4.81 13.72 -3.43
C ASP A 273 -3.54 13.36 -4.23
N ARG A 274 -3.71 12.76 -5.44
CA ARG A 274 -2.63 12.38 -6.37
C ARG A 274 -1.67 13.52 -6.72
N MET A 275 -2.13 14.78 -6.74
CA MET A 275 -1.26 15.93 -7.03
C MET A 275 -0.25 16.20 -5.90
N MET A 276 -0.58 15.82 -4.67
CA MET A 276 0.29 16.02 -3.50
C MET A 276 1.24 14.84 -3.26
N LEU A 277 0.91 13.64 -3.79
CA LEU A 277 1.64 12.40 -3.49
C LEU A 277 3.12 12.45 -3.88
N PRO A 278 3.56 13.02 -5.02
CA PRO A 278 4.98 13.10 -5.34
C PRO A 278 5.81 13.92 -4.33
N ALA A 279 5.20 14.94 -3.71
CA ALA A 279 5.86 15.78 -2.71
C ALA A 279 5.97 15.11 -1.32
N TRP A 280 5.34 13.95 -1.15
CA TRP A 280 5.27 13.21 0.12
C TRP A 280 5.85 11.80 0.01
N THR A 281 5.83 11.22 -1.19
CA THR A 281 6.43 9.93 -1.48
C THR A 281 7.94 10.03 -1.28
N GLU A 282 8.56 8.96 -0.80
CA GLU A 282 10.02 8.89 -0.64
C GLU A 282 10.64 9.87 0.40
N ARG A 283 9.83 10.61 1.16
CA ARG A 283 10.26 11.44 2.29
C ARG A 283 10.30 10.68 3.62
N LEU A 284 11.39 10.87 4.38
CA LEU A 284 11.47 10.44 5.79
C LEU A 284 10.93 11.49 6.77
N ASP A 285 10.95 12.75 6.35
CA ASP A 285 10.55 13.91 7.13
C ASP A 285 9.07 14.27 6.95
N ALA A 286 8.24 13.38 6.40
CA ALA A 286 6.81 13.64 6.17
C ALA A 286 6.07 14.01 7.47
N PHE A 287 6.56 13.56 8.64
CA PHE A 287 6.03 13.96 9.95
C PHE A 287 6.18 15.48 10.22
N CYS A 288 7.16 16.15 9.61
CA CYS A 288 7.37 17.59 9.76
C CYS A 288 6.22 18.41 9.16
N GLU A 289 5.40 17.80 8.29
CA GLU A 289 4.23 18.45 7.69
C GLU A 289 3.05 18.53 8.65
N VAL A 290 3.10 17.84 9.79
CA VAL A 290 2.12 18.02 10.87
C VAL A 290 2.37 19.36 11.57
N ARG A 291 1.70 20.41 11.09
CA ARG A 291 1.77 21.77 11.63
C ARG A 291 0.59 22.02 12.59
N GLY A 292 0.73 21.61 13.85
CA GLY A 292 -0.30 21.80 14.88
C GLY A 292 -1.38 20.71 14.87
N MET A 293 -2.64 21.08 15.16
CA MET A 293 -3.76 20.16 15.37
C MET A 293 -4.52 19.81 14.09
N ALA A 294 -3.81 19.54 13.00
CA ALA A 294 -4.39 19.27 11.68
C ALA A 294 -4.00 17.87 11.17
N PHE A 295 -4.37 16.82 11.93
CA PHE A 295 -4.05 15.44 11.57
C PHE A 295 -5.02 14.44 12.20
N ALA A 296 -5.16 13.27 11.59
CA ALA A 296 -6.02 12.18 12.09
C ALA A 296 -5.30 10.84 12.08
N LEU A 297 -5.60 9.97 13.02
CA LEU A 297 -4.96 8.67 13.13
C LEU A 297 -5.81 7.64 13.87
N ASP A 298 -5.39 6.39 13.75
CA ASP A 298 -5.89 5.28 14.53
C ASP A 298 -5.59 5.47 16.03
N VAL A 299 -6.58 5.22 16.89
CA VAL A 299 -6.40 5.38 18.34
C VAL A 299 -5.38 4.41 18.93
N GLY A 300 -5.22 3.22 18.34
CA GLY A 300 -4.23 2.23 18.71
C GLY A 300 -2.81 2.77 18.51
N LEU A 301 -2.58 3.42 17.36
CA LEU A 301 -1.32 4.10 17.06
C LEU A 301 -1.06 5.28 18.02
N PHE A 302 -2.10 6.05 18.34
CA PHE A 302 -2.02 7.13 19.33
C PHE A 302 -1.66 6.61 20.74
N ARG A 303 -2.22 5.46 21.15
CA ARG A 303 -1.87 4.81 22.43
C ARG A 303 -0.46 4.24 22.44
N GLU A 304 -0.05 3.59 21.35
CA GLU A 304 1.27 2.96 21.20
C GLU A 304 2.39 4.00 21.30
N THR A 305 2.20 5.14 20.65
CA THR A 305 3.21 6.22 20.57
C THR A 305 3.21 7.12 21.80
N GLY A 306 2.13 7.08 22.60
CA GLY A 306 1.88 7.99 23.72
C GLY A 306 1.41 9.37 23.23
N GLY A 307 0.67 10.09 24.08
CA GLY A 307 0.04 11.37 23.75
C GLY A 307 1.04 12.51 23.60
N PHE A 308 0.56 13.75 23.62
CA PHE A 308 1.41 14.94 23.64
C PHE A 308 2.34 14.92 24.87
N ASN A 309 3.57 15.39 24.69
CA ASN A 309 4.51 15.50 25.80
C ASN A 309 4.22 16.82 26.55
N SER A 310 3.81 16.72 27.81
CA SER A 310 3.39 17.84 28.66
C SER A 310 4.50 18.87 28.97
N ARG A 311 5.75 18.59 28.59
CA ARG A 311 6.87 19.56 28.69
C ARG A 311 6.84 20.64 27.61
N PHE A 312 6.09 20.45 26.52
CA PHE A 312 5.91 21.50 25.51
C PHE A 312 4.85 22.48 25.97
N ALA A 313 5.11 23.77 25.77
CA ALA A 313 4.17 24.83 26.08
C ALA A 313 3.22 25.13 24.91
N THR A 314 3.61 24.85 23.66
CA THR A 314 2.79 25.15 22.48
C THR A 314 2.43 23.92 21.64
N PRO A 315 1.27 23.94 20.94
CA PRO A 315 0.75 22.79 20.20
C PRO A 315 1.63 22.33 19.03
N GLY A 316 2.28 23.27 18.34
CA GLY A 316 3.05 22.99 17.12
C GLY A 316 4.24 22.05 17.34
N PRO A 317 5.22 22.42 18.21
CA PRO A 317 6.34 21.56 18.58
C PRO A 317 5.89 20.24 19.22
N ALA A 318 4.83 20.26 20.05
CA ALA A 318 4.27 19.06 20.66
C ALA A 318 3.71 18.07 19.61
N ALA A 319 2.96 18.58 18.63
CA ALA A 319 2.42 17.81 17.51
C ALA A 319 3.54 17.27 16.61
N THR A 320 4.57 18.08 16.33
CA THR A 320 5.75 17.64 15.55
C THR A 320 6.49 16.50 16.26
N HIS A 321 6.67 16.59 17.59
CA HIS A 321 7.29 15.53 18.38
C HIS A 321 6.43 14.25 18.43
N LEU A 322 5.12 14.37 18.55
CA LEU A 322 4.19 13.24 18.45
C LEU A 322 4.24 12.60 17.05
N ALA A 323 4.21 13.41 15.99
CA ALA A 323 4.31 12.96 14.62
C ALA A 323 5.63 12.22 14.37
N TRP A 324 6.75 12.71 14.90
CA TRP A 324 8.02 11.97 14.84
C TRP A 324 7.91 10.59 15.49
N ARG A 325 7.37 10.48 16.71
CA ARG A 325 7.16 9.18 17.37
C ARG A 325 6.22 8.25 16.59
N ILE A 326 5.17 8.80 15.97
CA ILE A 326 4.29 8.07 15.08
C ILE A 326 5.05 7.53 13.86
N SER A 327 5.94 8.34 13.28
CA SER A 327 6.84 7.91 12.20
C SER A 327 7.75 6.78 12.65
N GLU A 328 8.40 6.92 13.81
CA GLU A 328 9.29 5.88 14.38
C GLU A 328 8.55 4.58 14.71
N ALA A 329 7.25 4.65 15.03
CA ALA A 329 6.37 3.49 15.19
C ALA A 329 5.97 2.83 13.85
N GLY A 330 6.65 3.16 12.74
CA GLY A 330 6.44 2.51 11.46
C GLY A 330 5.21 3.00 10.68
N ALA A 331 4.54 4.05 11.14
CA ALA A 331 3.37 4.60 10.46
C ALA A 331 3.73 5.31 9.15
N TYR A 332 2.72 5.50 8.31
CA TYR A 332 2.78 6.27 7.07
C TYR A 332 1.95 7.54 7.22
N PHE A 333 2.39 8.61 6.55
CA PHE A 333 1.75 9.91 6.54
C PHE A 333 1.08 10.14 5.19
N LEU A 334 -0.24 10.25 5.17
CA LEU A 334 -0.99 10.49 3.94
C LEU A 334 -1.54 11.92 3.96
N PRO A 335 -1.19 12.78 2.99
CA PRO A 335 -1.81 14.10 2.92
C PRO A 335 -3.27 13.95 2.49
N LEU A 336 -4.16 14.65 3.18
CA LEU A 336 -5.57 14.75 2.85
C LEU A 336 -5.86 16.22 2.53
N SER A 337 -6.28 16.50 1.30
CA SER A 337 -6.61 17.88 0.91
C SER A 337 -7.83 18.38 1.68
N VAL A 338 -7.67 19.56 2.27
CA VAL A 338 -8.75 20.36 2.88
C VAL A 338 -8.77 21.75 2.25
N ARG A 339 -9.91 22.45 2.38
CA ARG A 339 -10.04 23.83 1.88
C ARG A 339 -9.07 24.75 2.61
N ALA A 340 -8.48 25.71 1.90
CA ALA A 340 -7.40 26.54 2.44
C ALA A 340 -7.85 27.39 3.64
N GLU A 341 -9.10 27.84 3.61
CA GLU A 341 -9.80 28.55 4.68
C GLU A 341 -9.90 27.76 6.00
N PHE A 342 -9.63 26.44 5.98
CA PHE A 342 -9.70 25.60 7.18
C PHE A 342 -8.39 25.56 7.97
N VAL A 343 -7.25 25.88 7.35
CA VAL A 343 -5.91 25.73 7.95
C VAL A 343 -5.24 27.09 8.18
N THR A 344 -6.02 28.17 8.32
CA THR A 344 -5.54 29.57 8.41
C THR A 344 -4.79 29.93 9.69
N ALA A 345 -4.25 28.96 10.45
CA ALA A 345 -3.30 29.28 11.50
C ALA A 345 -1.95 29.61 10.83
N PRO A 346 -1.45 30.86 10.90
CA PRO A 346 -0.07 31.11 10.49
C PRO A 346 0.86 30.21 11.32
N PRO A 347 1.97 29.72 10.74
CA PRO A 347 2.98 29.00 11.52
C PRO A 347 3.34 29.88 12.71
N ASP A 348 3.29 29.32 13.92
CA ASP A 348 3.69 30.00 15.17
C ASP A 348 5.07 30.65 14.94
N PRO A 349 5.15 31.96 14.60
CA PRO A 349 6.34 32.51 13.94
C PRO A 349 7.54 32.54 14.88
N GLU A 350 7.28 32.41 16.18
CA GLU A 350 8.28 32.22 17.22
C GLU A 350 7.77 31.21 18.24
N ALA A 351 7.65 29.93 17.84
CA ALA A 351 7.59 28.85 18.84
C ALA A 351 8.67 29.11 19.90
N PRO A 352 8.33 29.12 21.21
CA PRO A 352 9.25 29.58 22.24
C PRO A 352 10.62 28.91 22.08
N ARG A 353 11.71 29.67 22.26
CA ARG A 353 13.07 29.13 22.16
C ARG A 353 13.25 27.86 23.01
N ALA A 354 12.53 27.78 24.14
CA ALA A 354 12.48 26.61 25.02
C ALA A 354 11.89 25.37 24.33
N ASP A 355 10.73 25.47 23.68
CA ASP A 355 10.09 24.36 22.98
C ASP A 355 10.91 23.90 21.77
N THR A 356 11.51 24.83 21.04
CA THR A 356 12.44 24.49 19.94
C THR A 356 13.67 23.76 20.45
N ALA A 357 14.26 24.20 21.57
CA ALA A 357 15.40 23.53 22.19
C ALA A 357 15.00 22.14 22.71
N LEU A 358 13.84 22.01 23.34
CA LEU A 358 13.29 20.74 23.80
C LEU A 358 13.03 19.76 22.64
N LEU A 359 12.45 20.24 21.54
CA LEU A 359 12.22 19.44 20.35
C LEU A 359 13.53 18.84 19.81
N ARG A 360 14.63 19.61 19.82
CA ARG A 360 15.97 19.11 19.45
C ARG A 360 16.51 18.06 20.44
N GLN A 361 16.19 18.17 21.73
CA GLN A 361 16.58 17.17 22.73
C GLN A 361 15.86 15.84 22.52
N LEU A 362 14.60 15.88 22.06
CA LEU A 362 13.72 14.72 21.97
C LEU A 362 13.62 14.10 20.57
N CYS A 363 13.87 14.87 19.51
CA CYS A 363 13.75 14.43 18.13
C CYS A 363 15.14 14.31 17.47
N PRO A 364 15.69 13.09 17.32
CA PRO A 364 17.00 12.85 16.71
C PRO A 364 17.06 13.04 15.19
N HIS A 365 15.93 13.30 14.53
CA HIS A 365 15.84 13.32 13.08
C HIS A 365 16.69 14.45 12.46
N PRO A 366 17.42 14.20 11.35
CA PRO A 366 18.28 15.19 10.70
C PRO A 366 17.57 16.48 10.28
N ALA A 367 16.26 16.45 10.00
CA ALA A 367 15.47 17.64 9.67
C ALA A 367 15.23 18.60 10.86
N ILE A 368 15.44 18.13 12.09
CA ILE A 368 15.22 18.90 13.33
C ILE A 368 16.55 19.16 14.04
N ARG A 369 17.45 18.18 14.05
CA ARG A 369 18.70 18.17 14.80
C ARG A 369 19.92 18.02 13.89
N HIS A 370 20.72 19.10 13.82
CA HIS A 370 21.95 19.15 13.02
C HIS A 370 23.25 19.21 13.84
N SER A 371 23.14 19.43 15.15
CA SER A 371 24.29 19.63 16.04
C SER A 371 24.81 18.31 16.62
N ALA A 372 26.13 18.19 16.72
CA ALA A 372 26.79 17.12 17.49
C ALA A 372 26.64 17.36 19.00
N GLY A 373 26.66 16.28 19.78
CA GLY A 373 26.63 16.31 21.25
C GLY A 373 25.72 15.24 21.83
N ARG A 374 25.48 15.32 23.15
CA ARG A 374 24.56 14.43 23.87
C ARG A 374 23.16 15.03 23.94
N PHE A 375 22.16 14.17 23.75
CA PHE A 375 20.75 14.53 23.80
C PHE A 375 19.96 13.56 24.67
N GLU A 376 18.79 14.01 25.16
CA GLU A 376 17.90 13.16 25.97
C GLU A 376 17.42 11.92 25.21
N VAL A 377 17.08 12.09 23.93
CA VAL A 377 16.83 10.99 22.99
C VAL A 377 18.03 10.86 22.05
N PRO A 378 18.81 9.78 22.15
CA PRO A 378 20.00 9.59 21.32
C PRO A 378 19.61 9.35 19.86
N ARG A 379 20.51 9.59 18.91
CA ARG A 379 20.29 9.22 17.51
C ARG A 379 20.49 7.72 17.31
N VAL A 380 21.50 7.14 17.96
CA VAL A 380 21.86 5.73 17.83
C VAL A 380 21.60 4.97 19.14
N SER A 381 21.01 3.79 19.05
CA SER A 381 21.00 2.82 20.15
C SER A 381 21.69 1.53 19.70
N ILE A 382 22.73 1.12 20.41
CA ILE A 382 23.39 -0.16 20.20
C ILE A 382 22.71 -1.19 21.09
N TYR A 383 22.08 -2.21 20.52
CA TYR A 383 21.44 -3.27 21.29
C TYR A 383 22.39 -4.47 21.44
N ILE A 384 22.40 -5.06 22.63
CA ILE A 384 23.23 -6.22 22.98
C ILE A 384 22.36 -7.29 23.64
N PRO A 385 22.06 -8.42 22.96
CA PRO A 385 21.49 -9.59 23.61
C PRO A 385 22.60 -10.34 24.36
N ALA A 386 22.48 -10.47 25.68
CA ALA A 386 23.51 -11.08 26.52
C ALA A 386 23.00 -12.36 27.19
N TYR A 387 23.75 -13.46 27.07
CA TYR A 387 23.52 -14.68 27.83
C TYR A 387 24.86 -15.37 28.09
N ARG A 388 25.22 -15.58 29.36
CA ARG A 388 26.53 -16.13 29.76
C ARG A 388 27.71 -15.32 29.21
N ALA A 389 27.60 -14.00 29.29
CA ALA A 389 28.50 -13.07 28.64
C ALA A 389 29.52 -12.42 29.59
N ALA A 390 29.63 -12.87 30.84
CA ALA A 390 30.43 -12.19 31.87
C ALA A 390 31.88 -11.92 31.44
N ARG A 391 32.49 -12.84 30.67
CA ARG A 391 33.88 -12.75 30.22
C ARG A 391 34.13 -11.60 29.24
N TYR A 392 33.16 -11.27 28.38
CA TYR A 392 33.38 -10.39 27.23
C TYR A 392 32.47 -9.16 27.18
N LEU A 393 31.35 -9.16 27.92
CA LEU A 393 30.34 -8.12 27.85
C LEU A 393 30.90 -6.73 28.14
N LYS A 394 31.84 -6.62 29.10
CA LYS A 394 32.51 -5.34 29.41
C LYS A 394 33.20 -4.76 28.16
N ALA A 395 33.98 -5.59 27.45
CA ALA A 395 34.69 -5.15 26.25
C ALA A 395 33.75 -4.78 25.09
N ALA A 396 32.60 -5.47 24.99
CA ALA A 396 31.56 -5.13 24.02
C ALA A 396 30.96 -3.75 24.32
N ILE A 397 30.47 -3.54 25.56
CA ILE A 397 29.88 -2.26 25.99
C ILE A 397 30.90 -1.12 25.83
N ASP A 398 32.12 -1.31 26.32
CA ASP A 398 33.17 -0.29 26.23
C ASP A 398 33.47 0.09 24.77
N SER A 399 33.52 -0.89 23.86
CA SER A 399 33.77 -0.61 22.42
C SER A 399 32.68 0.25 21.76
N ALA A 400 31.45 0.21 22.28
CA ALA A 400 30.35 1.07 21.86
C ALA A 400 30.43 2.45 22.51
N LEU A 401 30.80 2.53 23.80
CA LEU A 401 30.93 3.79 24.54
C LEU A 401 32.16 4.62 24.13
N GLU A 402 33.20 3.96 23.58
CA GLU A 402 34.45 4.55 23.07
C GLU A 402 34.35 5.03 21.61
N GLN A 403 33.19 4.92 20.97
CA GLN A 403 32.99 5.44 19.62
C GLN A 403 33.14 6.97 19.59
N ASP A 404 33.60 7.49 18.45
CA ASP A 404 33.73 8.93 18.17
C ASP A 404 32.38 9.60 17.84
N TYR A 405 31.31 9.11 18.44
CA TYR A 405 29.93 9.51 18.18
C TYR A 405 29.17 9.63 19.50
N GLU A 406 28.99 10.85 20.00
CA GLU A 406 28.44 11.07 21.35
C GLU A 406 26.93 10.82 21.47
N ASP A 407 26.21 10.92 20.35
CA ASP A 407 24.75 10.83 20.26
C ASP A 407 24.26 9.37 20.23
N LEU A 408 24.73 8.57 21.20
CA LEU A 408 24.45 7.14 21.30
C LEU A 408 24.07 6.68 22.72
N GLU A 409 23.32 5.58 22.79
CA GLU A 409 23.13 4.77 23.99
C GLU A 409 23.42 3.29 23.71
N VAL A 410 23.64 2.51 24.78
CA VAL A 410 23.81 1.06 24.75
C VAL A 410 22.68 0.42 25.55
N CYS A 411 21.94 -0.49 24.93
CA CYS A 411 20.80 -1.18 25.50
C CYS A 411 21.07 -2.68 25.60
N VAL A 412 21.23 -3.21 26.82
CA VAL A 412 21.57 -4.62 27.04
C VAL A 412 20.39 -5.40 27.60
N ALA A 413 20.08 -6.56 27.03
CA ALA A 413 19.10 -7.50 27.61
C ALA A 413 19.82 -8.75 28.09
N ASP A 414 19.94 -8.90 29.41
CA ASP A 414 20.42 -10.13 30.04
C ASP A 414 19.31 -11.19 30.03
N ASP A 415 19.50 -12.24 29.22
CA ASP A 415 18.54 -13.31 28.98
C ASP A 415 18.63 -14.41 30.04
N GLY A 416 18.65 -14.01 31.30
CA GLY A 416 18.64 -14.91 32.46
C GLY A 416 19.96 -15.65 32.63
N SER A 417 21.07 -14.92 32.54
CA SER A 417 22.40 -15.52 32.64
C SER A 417 22.65 -16.13 34.03
N PRO A 418 23.17 -17.37 34.10
CA PRO A 418 23.54 -18.01 35.35
C PRO A 418 24.93 -17.61 35.88
N ASP A 419 25.71 -16.85 35.11
CA ASP A 419 27.04 -16.36 35.47
C ASP A 419 27.00 -14.90 35.95
N ALA A 420 28.19 -14.30 36.14
CA ALA A 420 28.34 -12.92 36.62
C ALA A 420 27.94 -11.83 35.59
N THR A 421 27.20 -12.16 34.51
CA THR A 421 26.80 -11.19 33.47
C THR A 421 26.04 -10.00 34.07
N LEU A 422 25.11 -10.26 34.99
CA LEU A 422 24.36 -9.20 35.66
C LEU A 422 25.25 -8.33 36.56
N GLU A 423 26.30 -8.90 37.16
CA GLU A 423 27.26 -8.13 37.97
C GLU A 423 28.10 -7.19 37.10
N VAL A 424 28.49 -7.63 35.90
CA VAL A 424 29.13 -6.76 34.89
C VAL A 424 28.22 -5.59 34.53
N LEU A 425 26.92 -5.84 34.34
CA LEU A 425 25.94 -4.79 34.01
C LEU A 425 25.76 -3.77 35.14
N ARG A 426 25.72 -4.21 36.39
CA ARG A 426 25.66 -3.32 37.57
C ARG A 426 26.85 -2.37 37.66
N GLY A 427 28.00 -2.73 37.08
CA GLY A 427 29.16 -1.85 36.94
C GLY A 427 28.87 -0.58 36.13
N TYR A 428 27.78 -0.54 35.35
CA TYR A 428 27.38 0.59 34.51
C TYR A 428 26.19 1.39 35.06
N ASP A 429 25.70 1.13 36.28
CA ASP A 429 24.55 1.83 36.88
C ASP A 429 24.73 3.37 36.95
N GLY A 430 25.97 3.86 36.91
CA GLY A 430 26.31 5.28 36.89
C GLY A 430 26.49 5.92 35.50
N ASP A 431 26.52 5.15 34.40
CA ASP A 431 26.65 5.72 33.05
C ASP A 431 25.26 5.92 32.42
N PRO A 432 24.81 7.17 32.19
CA PRO A 432 23.49 7.46 31.64
C PRO A 432 23.29 6.97 30.19
N ARG A 433 24.36 6.54 29.52
CA ARG A 433 24.30 5.96 28.17
C ARG A 433 24.04 4.46 28.19
N VAL A 434 24.16 3.78 29.33
CA VAL A 434 23.93 2.33 29.42
C VAL A 434 22.61 2.06 30.10
N ARG A 435 21.76 1.27 29.45
CA ARG A 435 20.49 0.80 29.99
C ARG A 435 20.45 -0.70 29.85
N TYR A 436 19.97 -1.40 30.87
CA TYR A 436 19.85 -2.84 30.81
C TYR A 436 18.60 -3.37 31.50
N VAL A 437 18.17 -4.55 31.07
CA VAL A 437 17.09 -5.32 31.69
C VAL A 437 17.52 -6.78 31.82
N SER A 438 17.19 -7.39 32.94
CA SER A 438 17.37 -8.84 33.16
C SER A 438 16.00 -9.50 33.33
N GLY A 439 15.89 -10.75 32.88
CA GLY A 439 14.65 -11.51 32.91
C GLY A 439 14.91 -13.00 32.63
N PRO A 440 13.85 -13.84 32.61
CA PRO A 440 14.02 -15.26 32.28
C PRO A 440 14.57 -15.45 30.85
N ASN A 441 15.28 -16.56 30.64
CA ASN A 441 15.83 -16.92 29.33
C ASN A 441 14.71 -17.21 28.32
N GLY A 442 14.65 -16.41 27.25
CA GLY A 442 13.74 -16.56 26.13
C GLY A 442 14.43 -16.78 24.78
N GLY A 443 15.77 -16.82 24.76
CA GLY A 443 16.57 -16.95 23.55
C GLY A 443 16.95 -15.61 22.90
N ILE A 444 17.85 -15.67 21.91
CA ILE A 444 18.45 -14.47 21.31
C ILE A 444 17.42 -13.52 20.68
N GLY A 445 16.38 -14.04 20.01
CA GLY A 445 15.32 -13.21 19.44
C GLY A 445 14.52 -12.45 20.49
N HIS A 446 14.22 -13.12 21.61
CA HIS A 446 13.55 -12.51 22.76
C HIS A 446 14.42 -11.40 23.38
N ALA A 447 15.70 -11.70 23.64
CA ALA A 447 16.66 -10.72 24.16
C ALA A 447 16.82 -9.51 23.23
N SER A 448 16.95 -9.73 21.91
CA SER A 448 17.01 -8.66 20.91
C SER A 448 15.77 -7.78 20.92
N ASN A 449 14.56 -8.37 20.94
CA ASN A 449 13.31 -7.62 21.04
C ASN A 449 13.26 -6.78 22.32
N ARG A 450 13.63 -7.35 23.49
CA ARG A 450 13.66 -6.60 24.76
C ARG A 450 14.64 -5.43 24.73
N ALA A 451 15.85 -5.65 24.20
CA ALA A 451 16.88 -4.62 24.12
C ALA A 451 16.45 -3.46 23.20
N ILE A 452 15.87 -3.77 22.03
CA ILE A 452 15.40 -2.75 21.07
C ILE A 452 14.13 -2.03 21.56
N ASN A 453 13.22 -2.74 22.26
CA ASN A 453 12.05 -2.09 22.86
C ASN A 453 12.44 -1.08 23.94
N MET A 454 13.59 -1.28 24.61
CA MET A 454 14.14 -0.31 25.57
C MET A 454 14.84 0.86 24.87
N ALA A 455 15.44 0.63 23.70
CA ALA A 455 16.12 1.65 22.91
C ALA A 455 15.20 2.84 22.56
N ARG A 456 15.77 4.04 22.50
CA ARG A 456 15.10 5.30 22.15
C ARG A 456 15.59 5.88 20.82
N GLY A 457 16.73 5.42 20.34
CA GLY A 457 17.36 5.92 19.12
C GLY A 457 16.58 5.61 17.86
N ALA A 458 16.68 6.51 16.90
CA ALA A 458 16.12 6.34 15.56
C ALA A 458 16.92 5.30 14.74
N TYR A 459 18.21 5.14 15.03
CA TYR A 459 19.09 4.14 14.42
C TYR A 459 19.43 3.06 15.44
N ILE A 460 19.23 1.81 15.05
CA ILE A 460 19.47 0.63 15.89
C ILE A 460 20.66 -0.13 15.32
N GLY A 461 21.73 -0.22 16.11
CA GLY A 461 22.94 -0.98 15.78
C GLY A 461 23.01 -2.31 16.52
N GLN A 462 23.39 -3.39 15.84
CA GLN A 462 23.58 -4.71 16.47
C GLN A 462 25.02 -4.92 16.94
N LEU A 463 25.20 -5.21 18.23
CA LEU A 463 26.46 -5.68 18.78
C LEU A 463 26.23 -6.94 19.62
N ASP A 464 26.90 -8.03 19.29
CA ASP A 464 26.82 -9.26 20.06
C ASP A 464 27.70 -9.17 21.32
N SER A 465 27.31 -9.84 22.41
CA SER A 465 27.89 -9.63 23.74
C SER A 465 29.35 -10.09 23.91
N ASP A 466 29.88 -10.83 22.95
CA ASP A 466 31.25 -11.36 22.90
C ASP A 466 32.18 -10.65 21.91
N ASP A 467 31.65 -9.68 21.16
CA ASP A 467 32.31 -9.00 20.05
C ASP A 467 32.68 -7.54 20.37
N ARG A 468 33.30 -6.83 19.42
CA ARG A 468 33.70 -5.42 19.56
C ARG A 468 33.43 -4.61 18.29
N LEU A 469 33.10 -3.33 18.45
CA LEU A 469 33.07 -2.36 17.35
C LEU A 469 34.47 -1.81 17.06
N LYS A 470 34.76 -1.48 15.80
CA LYS A 470 35.95 -0.71 15.42
C LYS A 470 35.71 0.79 15.70
N PRO A 471 36.76 1.58 15.99
CA PRO A 471 36.62 3.03 16.07
C PRO A 471 36.05 3.61 14.76
N GLY A 472 35.13 4.58 14.86
CA GLY A 472 34.49 5.21 13.70
C GLY A 472 33.29 4.46 13.12
N ALA A 473 33.00 3.24 13.57
CA ALA A 473 31.95 2.40 13.00
C ALA A 473 30.55 3.02 13.10
N VAL A 474 30.20 3.56 14.27
CA VAL A 474 28.88 4.15 14.49
C VAL A 474 28.69 5.42 13.65
N ARG A 475 29.66 6.34 13.69
CA ARG A 475 29.64 7.57 12.89
C ARG A 475 29.48 7.26 11.40
N ARG A 476 30.27 6.33 10.88
CA ARG A 476 30.27 5.97 9.46
C ARG A 476 28.91 5.50 8.96
N LEU A 477 28.24 4.63 9.72
CA LEU A 477 26.92 4.11 9.36
C LEU A 477 25.80 5.14 9.58
N ALA A 478 25.86 5.92 10.66
CA ALA A 478 24.87 6.96 10.96
C ALA A 478 24.87 8.07 9.89
N GLU A 479 26.04 8.58 9.50
CA GLU A 479 26.18 9.59 8.45
C GLU A 479 25.67 9.09 7.08
N TYR A 480 25.86 7.80 6.79
CA TYR A 480 25.31 7.21 5.57
C TYR A 480 23.78 7.22 5.59
N LEU A 481 23.15 6.82 6.70
CA LEU A 481 21.70 6.87 6.84
C LEU A 481 21.16 8.31 6.81
N ASP A 482 21.86 9.28 7.39
CA ASP A 482 21.43 10.69 7.36
C ASP A 482 21.37 11.24 5.93
N THR A 483 22.28 10.81 5.05
CA THR A 483 22.40 11.30 3.66
C THR A 483 21.64 10.48 2.63
N HIS A 484 21.15 9.27 2.99
CA HIS A 484 20.46 8.35 2.07
C HIS A 484 19.09 7.94 2.65
N PRO A 485 18.04 8.78 2.49
CA PRO A 485 16.75 8.57 3.13
C PRO A 485 16.03 7.28 2.71
N LEU A 486 16.28 6.80 1.48
CA LEU A 486 15.68 5.56 0.98
C LEU A 486 16.31 4.28 1.55
N THR A 487 17.51 4.38 2.13
CA THR A 487 18.20 3.25 2.76
C THR A 487 17.74 3.10 4.21
N GLY A 488 17.34 1.89 4.59
CA GLY A 488 16.91 1.57 5.95
C GLY A 488 17.80 0.63 6.71
N CYS A 489 18.71 -0.05 6.02
CA CYS A 489 19.74 -0.84 6.66
C CYS A 489 21.07 -0.56 5.95
N VAL A 490 22.09 -0.25 6.73
CA VAL A 490 23.46 -0.14 6.27
C VAL A 490 24.32 -1.09 7.09
N TYR A 491 25.30 -1.73 6.45
CA TYR A 491 26.17 -2.68 7.14
C TYR A 491 27.60 -2.64 6.60
N GLY A 492 28.55 -3.02 7.44
CA GLY A 492 29.97 -3.09 7.12
C GLY A 492 30.47 -4.51 6.88
N SER A 493 31.80 -4.61 6.73
CA SER A 493 32.54 -5.86 6.76
C SER A 493 33.12 -6.13 8.16
N CYS A 494 33.52 -7.38 8.39
CA CYS A 494 33.99 -7.85 9.68
C CYS A 494 35.37 -8.51 9.60
N GLU A 495 36.19 -8.34 10.64
CA GLU A 495 37.38 -9.14 10.90
C GLU A 495 37.15 -10.10 12.08
N ARG A 496 37.82 -11.24 12.04
CA ARG A 496 37.79 -12.24 13.11
C ARG A 496 38.90 -11.94 14.10
N ILE A 497 38.56 -12.04 15.39
CA ILE A 497 39.49 -12.00 16.50
C ILE A 497 39.43 -13.31 17.30
N ASP A 498 40.52 -13.69 17.94
CA ASP A 498 40.55 -14.84 18.85
C ASP A 498 39.96 -14.51 20.24
N GLU A 499 39.98 -15.46 21.17
CA GLU A 499 39.49 -15.27 22.54
C GLU A 499 40.21 -14.17 23.34
N ASN A 500 41.43 -13.79 22.94
CA ASN A 500 42.26 -12.76 23.56
C ASN A 500 42.11 -11.40 22.86
N GLY A 501 41.49 -11.37 21.68
CA GLY A 501 41.25 -10.16 20.89
C GLY A 501 42.28 -9.89 19.79
N TYR A 502 43.15 -10.85 19.48
CA TYR A 502 44.09 -10.72 18.36
C TYR A 502 43.39 -11.02 17.03
N VAL A 503 43.68 -10.22 16.00
CA VAL A 503 43.11 -10.40 14.66
C VAL A 503 43.67 -11.67 14.02
N ILE A 504 42.77 -12.55 13.58
CA ILE A 504 43.11 -13.82 12.92
C ILE A 504 42.71 -13.86 11.44
N GLY A 505 42.06 -12.80 10.93
CA GLY A 505 41.82 -12.58 9.50
C GLY A 505 40.39 -12.10 9.20
N ASN A 506 40.10 -11.75 7.96
CA ASN A 506 38.81 -11.17 7.57
C ASN A 506 37.69 -12.23 7.49
N GLU A 507 36.44 -11.82 7.74
CA GLU A 507 35.26 -12.62 7.41
C GLU A 507 34.88 -12.50 5.94
N TYR A 508 34.02 -13.40 5.48
CA TYR A 508 33.38 -13.30 4.17
C TYR A 508 32.56 -12.00 4.07
N SER A 509 32.66 -11.31 2.93
CA SER A 509 31.89 -10.12 2.63
C SER A 509 31.37 -10.17 1.19
N HIS A 510 30.10 -9.80 1.00
CA HIS A 510 29.49 -9.66 -0.31
C HIS A 510 29.29 -8.17 -0.62
N LEU A 511 30.10 -7.65 -1.54
CA LEU A 511 30.29 -6.21 -1.68
C LEU A 511 29.04 -5.43 -2.13
N ILE A 512 28.16 -6.07 -2.90
CA ILE A 512 26.95 -5.46 -3.46
C ILE A 512 25.75 -6.16 -2.85
N PHE A 513 24.93 -5.42 -2.11
CA PHE A 513 23.68 -5.97 -1.59
C PHE A 513 22.77 -6.41 -2.74
N SER A 514 22.18 -7.60 -2.60
CA SER A 514 21.19 -8.11 -3.53
C SER A 514 20.13 -8.87 -2.75
N ARG A 515 18.85 -8.49 -2.91
CA ARG A 515 17.73 -9.22 -2.29
C ARG A 515 17.65 -10.66 -2.78
N LYS A 516 17.91 -10.89 -4.07
CA LYS A 516 17.99 -12.24 -4.65
C LYS A 516 19.08 -13.05 -3.95
N LYS A 517 20.25 -12.45 -3.73
CA LYS A 517 21.33 -13.11 -3.01
C LYS A 517 20.95 -13.36 -1.55
N MET A 518 20.36 -12.36 -0.88
CA MET A 518 19.87 -12.44 0.50
C MET A 518 18.85 -13.57 0.66
N LEU A 519 17.96 -13.82 -0.32
CA LEU A 519 17.04 -14.96 -0.28
C LEU A 519 17.76 -16.30 -0.25
N THR A 520 18.90 -16.45 -0.94
CA THR A 520 19.65 -17.73 -0.97
C THR A 520 20.61 -17.91 0.19
N THR A 521 21.21 -16.82 0.68
CA THR A 521 22.19 -16.85 1.77
C THR A 521 22.24 -15.51 2.47
N SER A 522 22.49 -15.50 3.78
CA SER A 522 22.72 -14.25 4.51
C SER A 522 23.99 -13.58 3.98
N ILE A 523 23.86 -12.30 3.58
CA ILE A 523 24.97 -11.45 3.10
C ILE A 523 25.11 -10.18 3.94
N VAL A 524 24.22 -9.96 4.90
CA VAL A 524 24.20 -8.78 5.75
C VAL A 524 25.03 -9.12 6.98
N HIS A 525 26.32 -8.79 6.93
CA HIS A 525 27.30 -9.09 7.98
C HIS A 525 27.41 -7.94 8.99
N HIS A 526 28.03 -8.19 10.13
CA HIS A 526 28.30 -7.15 11.13
C HIS A 526 29.38 -6.16 10.62
N PHE A 527 29.37 -4.90 11.02
CA PHE A 527 28.41 -4.21 11.88
C PHE A 527 27.16 -3.82 11.09
N ARG A 528 25.96 -3.96 11.68
CA ARG A 528 24.68 -3.67 11.01
C ARG A 528 23.96 -2.57 11.76
N MET A 529 23.47 -1.56 11.04
CA MET A 529 22.65 -0.49 11.58
C MET A 529 21.41 -0.31 10.72
N PHE A 530 20.23 -0.24 11.34
CA PHE A 530 18.96 -0.06 10.64
C PHE A 530 18.10 1.00 11.32
N ARG A 531 17.15 1.58 10.57
CA ARG A 531 16.20 2.54 11.13
C ARG A 531 15.17 1.81 11.99
N ARG A 532 14.87 2.38 13.15
CA ARG A 532 13.81 1.89 14.05
C ARG A 532 12.47 1.80 13.31
N GLN A 533 12.11 2.85 12.57
CA GLN A 533 10.91 2.86 11.72
C GLN A 533 10.80 1.62 10.81
N SER A 534 11.89 1.22 10.16
CA SER A 534 11.91 0.04 9.27
C SER A 534 11.67 -1.24 10.06
N TRP A 535 12.22 -1.35 11.26
CA TRP A 535 12.06 -2.50 12.14
C TRP A 535 10.61 -2.64 12.65
N GLU A 536 9.98 -1.53 13.06
CA GLU A 536 8.56 -1.50 13.48
C GLU A 536 7.61 -1.87 12.31
N ARG A 537 8.07 -1.73 11.07
CA ARG A 537 7.32 -2.17 9.88
C ARG A 537 7.41 -3.67 9.61
N THR A 538 8.13 -4.45 10.42
CA THR A 538 8.27 -5.90 10.26
C THR A 538 7.54 -6.68 11.36
N GLY A 539 7.56 -8.01 11.27
CA GLY A 539 7.15 -8.89 12.37
C GLY A 539 8.18 -9.03 13.51
N LYS A 540 9.16 -8.11 13.61
CA LYS A 540 10.25 -8.09 14.62
C LYS A 540 11.07 -9.40 14.63
N PHE A 541 11.96 -9.57 15.61
CA PHE A 541 12.72 -10.82 15.73
C PHE A 541 11.81 -11.98 16.13
N ARG A 542 12.05 -13.15 15.55
CA ARG A 542 11.38 -14.39 15.94
C ARG A 542 11.92 -14.89 17.27
N GLU A 543 11.02 -15.20 18.19
CA GLU A 543 11.33 -15.76 19.51
C GLU A 543 11.17 -17.29 19.55
N ASP A 544 10.72 -17.91 18.45
CA ASP A 544 10.43 -19.34 18.34
C ASP A 544 11.56 -20.13 17.63
N ILE A 545 12.63 -19.47 17.20
CA ILE A 545 13.78 -20.12 16.54
C ILE A 545 15.06 -19.88 17.33
N VAL A 546 15.90 -20.93 17.40
CA VAL A 546 17.15 -20.92 18.17
C VAL A 546 18.36 -20.41 17.39
N ASN A 547 18.24 -20.27 16.07
CA ASN A 547 19.26 -19.81 15.15
C ASN A 547 18.60 -19.24 13.87
N ALA A 548 19.38 -18.63 12.98
CA ALA A 548 18.90 -17.87 11.81
C ALA A 548 18.00 -16.66 12.18
N VAL A 549 18.06 -16.20 13.44
CA VAL A 549 17.30 -15.06 13.97
C VAL A 549 17.67 -13.77 13.27
N ASP A 550 18.98 -13.56 13.05
CA ASP A 550 19.49 -12.43 12.27
C ASP A 550 19.05 -12.55 10.80
N TYR A 551 19.20 -13.73 10.21
CA TYR A 551 18.83 -13.96 8.82
C TYR A 551 17.34 -13.68 8.55
N ASP A 552 16.45 -14.15 9.43
CA ASP A 552 15.02 -13.84 9.39
C ASP A 552 14.73 -12.34 9.46
N MET A 553 15.35 -11.66 10.43
CA MET A 553 15.14 -10.24 10.64
C MET A 553 15.59 -9.41 9.44
N PHE A 554 16.78 -9.68 8.89
CA PHE A 554 17.29 -8.92 7.75
C PHE A 554 16.61 -9.31 6.42
N LEU A 555 16.05 -10.51 6.29
CA LEU A 555 15.13 -10.83 5.21
C LEU A 555 13.85 -10.00 5.30
N LYS A 556 13.19 -9.97 6.46
CA LYS A 556 12.00 -9.13 6.72
C LYS A 556 12.27 -7.65 6.44
N LEU A 557 13.41 -7.13 6.91
CA LEU A 557 13.79 -5.74 6.62
C LEU A 557 13.99 -5.53 5.12
N SER A 558 14.63 -6.46 4.40
CA SER A 558 14.84 -6.31 2.95
C SER A 558 13.54 -6.25 2.13
N GLU A 559 12.42 -6.70 2.71
CA GLU A 559 11.09 -6.62 2.10
C GLU A 559 10.49 -5.21 2.19
N VAL A 560 10.90 -4.41 3.18
CA VAL A 560 10.35 -3.09 3.49
C VAL A 560 11.34 -1.94 3.27
N THR A 561 12.60 -2.23 2.94
CA THR A 561 13.63 -1.20 2.74
C THR A 561 14.79 -1.60 1.85
N ALA A 562 15.45 -0.60 1.27
CA ALA A 562 16.73 -0.73 0.60
C ALA A 562 17.89 -0.86 1.60
N PHE A 563 18.91 -1.62 1.20
CA PHE A 563 20.09 -1.89 1.99
C PHE A 563 21.34 -1.38 1.27
N HIS A 564 22.35 -1.00 2.04
CA HIS A 564 23.67 -0.65 1.50
C HIS A 564 24.80 -1.32 2.29
N HIS A 565 25.82 -1.79 1.58
CA HIS A 565 27.05 -2.30 2.17
C HIS A 565 28.16 -1.24 2.06
N VAL A 566 28.70 -0.83 3.20
CA VAL A 566 29.91 -0.01 3.30
C VAL A 566 31.11 -0.95 3.31
N ASN A 567 31.95 -0.89 2.27
CA ASN A 567 33.11 -1.77 2.11
C ASN A 567 34.29 -1.40 3.02
N GLU A 568 34.04 -1.39 4.33
CA GLU A 568 34.98 -1.05 5.39
C GLU A 568 34.86 -2.06 6.53
N ILE A 569 35.96 -2.39 7.21
CA ILE A 569 35.94 -3.30 8.37
C ILE A 569 35.51 -2.51 9.60
N LEU A 570 34.26 -2.70 10.02
CA LEU A 570 33.63 -1.92 11.11
C LEU A 570 33.41 -2.75 12.39
N TYR A 571 33.69 -4.05 12.36
CA TYR A 571 33.33 -4.97 13.42
C TYR A 571 34.39 -6.06 13.63
N GLN A 572 34.60 -6.45 14.88
CA GLN A 572 35.51 -7.52 15.27
C GLN A 572 34.72 -8.66 15.93
N ARG A 573 34.59 -9.78 15.20
CA ARG A 573 33.86 -10.95 15.69
C ARG A 573 34.79 -11.94 16.37
N ARG A 574 34.46 -12.36 17.58
CA ARG A 574 35.27 -13.25 18.40
C ARG A 574 35.03 -14.72 18.11
N TRP A 575 36.10 -15.48 17.97
CA TRP A 575 36.08 -16.93 17.81
C TRP A 575 36.66 -17.59 19.07
N HIS A 576 35.79 -18.15 19.91
CA HIS A 576 36.16 -18.71 21.24
C HIS A 576 35.65 -20.14 21.48
N GLY A 577 35.12 -20.80 20.45
CA GLY A 577 34.73 -22.22 20.51
C GLY A 577 33.33 -22.47 21.08
N GLU A 578 32.77 -21.54 21.88
CA GLU A 578 31.38 -21.57 22.36
C GLU A 578 30.42 -20.77 21.46
N ASN A 579 30.91 -20.27 20.31
CA ASN A 579 30.10 -19.51 19.38
C ASN A 579 28.86 -20.31 18.93
N THR A 580 27.69 -19.64 18.91
CA THR A 580 26.40 -20.20 18.47
C THR A 580 26.47 -20.84 17.08
N SER A 581 27.38 -20.36 16.21
CA SER A 581 27.63 -20.89 14.87
C SER A 581 28.22 -22.29 14.84
N ARG A 582 28.94 -22.71 15.88
CA ARG A 582 29.65 -23.99 15.99
C ARG A 582 28.88 -25.05 16.80
N VAL A 583 28.09 -24.61 17.77
CA VAL A 583 27.37 -25.50 18.71
C VAL A 583 26.07 -26.11 18.12
N ASN A 584 25.43 -25.43 17.16
CA ASN A 584 24.10 -25.80 16.63
C ASN A 584 24.09 -26.09 15.11
N GLU A 585 25.18 -26.62 14.55
CA GLU A 585 25.38 -26.75 13.11
C GLU A 585 24.27 -27.55 12.40
N THR A 586 23.78 -28.62 13.04
CA THR A 586 22.73 -29.53 12.55
C THR A 586 21.32 -28.92 12.57
N PHE A 587 21.02 -28.02 13.52
CA PHE A 587 19.71 -27.33 13.63
C PHE A 587 19.62 -26.04 12.80
N GLN A 588 20.75 -25.47 12.37
CA GLN A 588 20.77 -24.24 11.57
C GLN A 588 20.06 -24.39 10.22
N THR A 589 20.07 -25.60 9.67
CA THR A 589 19.54 -25.87 8.35
C THR A 589 18.02 -25.78 8.29
N THR A 590 17.31 -26.43 9.23
CA THR A 590 15.84 -26.47 9.23
C THR A 590 15.23 -25.08 9.41
N ASN A 591 15.81 -24.25 10.29
CA ASN A 591 15.33 -22.89 10.52
C ASN A 591 15.64 -21.96 9.34
N THR A 592 16.83 -22.08 8.72
CA THR A 592 17.18 -21.32 7.51
C THR A 592 16.17 -21.57 6.39
N TYR A 593 15.82 -22.85 6.16
CA TYR A 593 14.80 -23.23 5.19
C TYR A 593 13.41 -22.67 5.56
N ALA A 594 13.00 -22.78 6.82
CA ALA A 594 11.73 -22.24 7.29
C ALA A 594 11.62 -20.71 7.10
N VAL A 595 12.71 -19.99 7.37
CA VAL A 595 12.79 -18.53 7.19
C VAL A 595 12.67 -18.14 5.72
N GLN A 596 13.38 -18.83 4.82
CA GLN A 596 13.31 -18.57 3.38
C GLN A 596 11.93 -18.89 2.79
N ARG A 597 11.31 -20.01 3.19
CA ARG A 597 9.95 -20.36 2.77
C ARG A 597 8.94 -19.32 3.25
N GLN A 598 9.03 -18.93 4.52
CA GLN A 598 8.18 -17.86 5.04
C GLN A 598 8.40 -16.54 4.30
N ALA A 599 9.62 -16.20 3.89
CA ALA A 599 9.90 -15.01 3.09
C ALA A 599 9.20 -15.05 1.73
N LEU A 600 9.23 -16.19 1.04
CA LEU A 600 8.45 -16.39 -0.19
C LEU A 600 6.95 -16.17 0.06
N GLU A 601 6.41 -16.77 1.13
CA GLU A 601 5.01 -16.63 1.54
C GLU A 601 4.62 -15.16 1.83
N ARG A 602 5.51 -14.34 2.44
CA ARG A 602 5.23 -12.91 2.69
C ARG A 602 5.09 -12.12 1.40
N MET A 603 5.91 -12.48 0.42
CA MET A 603 6.00 -11.78 -0.85
C MET A 603 4.97 -12.31 -1.88
N GLY A 604 4.17 -13.32 -1.51
CA GLY A 604 3.24 -13.98 -2.44
C GLY A 604 3.95 -14.78 -3.53
N LEU A 605 5.25 -15.07 -3.36
CA LEU A 605 6.10 -15.75 -4.34
C LEU A 605 6.01 -17.28 -4.27
N GLU A 606 5.46 -17.83 -3.19
CA GLU A 606 5.20 -19.26 -3.00
C GLU A 606 4.29 -19.85 -4.08
N ARG A 607 3.47 -19.00 -4.73
CA ARG A 607 2.62 -19.40 -5.85
C ARG A 607 3.42 -19.77 -7.11
N PHE A 608 4.66 -19.26 -7.23
CA PHE A 608 5.53 -19.50 -8.39
C PHE A 608 6.82 -20.23 -8.04
N TRP A 609 7.33 -20.10 -6.81
CA TRP A 609 8.66 -20.55 -6.43
C TRP A 609 8.61 -21.51 -5.24
N GLU A 610 9.34 -22.61 -5.38
CA GLU A 610 9.57 -23.60 -4.32
C GLU A 610 11.06 -23.59 -3.96
N GLY A 611 11.36 -23.42 -2.67
CA GLY A 611 12.70 -23.65 -2.14
C GLY A 611 12.95 -25.15 -1.98
N TYR A 612 14.09 -25.64 -2.46
CA TYR A 612 14.53 -27.02 -2.26
C TYR A 612 16.03 -27.07 -1.92
N VAL A 613 16.45 -28.18 -1.32
CA VAL A 613 17.84 -28.46 -1.00
C VAL A 613 18.39 -29.39 -2.09
N PRO A 614 19.29 -28.93 -2.99
CA PRO A 614 19.83 -29.76 -4.07
C PRO A 614 20.71 -30.90 -3.56
N ASP A 615 21.42 -30.67 -2.45
CA ASP A 615 22.34 -31.60 -1.83
C ASP A 615 21.99 -31.74 -0.34
N PRO A 616 21.38 -32.88 0.08
CA PRO A 616 21.04 -33.15 1.47
C PRO A 616 22.24 -33.12 2.42
N GLU A 617 23.46 -33.38 1.94
CA GLU A 617 24.71 -33.32 2.72
C GLU A 617 25.22 -31.88 2.90
N ARG A 618 24.70 -30.95 2.09
CA ARG A 618 24.98 -29.50 2.19
C ARG A 618 23.68 -28.73 2.34
N PRO A 619 22.94 -28.94 3.43
CA PRO A 619 21.54 -28.58 3.42
C PRO A 619 21.29 -27.06 3.55
N ARG A 620 22.36 -26.27 3.72
CA ARG A 620 22.37 -24.80 3.65
C ARG A 620 22.41 -24.25 2.22
N ALA A 621 22.72 -25.08 1.22
CA ALA A 621 22.79 -24.68 -0.17
C ALA A 621 21.39 -24.68 -0.82
N ILE A 622 20.43 -23.98 -0.23
CA ILE A 622 19.05 -23.95 -0.73
C ILE A 622 19.02 -23.25 -2.09
N SER A 623 18.37 -23.91 -3.04
CA SER A 623 18.10 -23.38 -4.36
C SER A 623 16.60 -23.20 -4.55
N TYR A 624 16.24 -22.34 -5.50
CA TYR A 624 14.86 -22.10 -5.84
C TYR A 624 14.59 -22.74 -7.19
N ARG A 625 13.55 -23.57 -7.24
CA ARG A 625 12.96 -23.99 -8.51
C ARG A 625 11.61 -23.32 -8.65
N ARG A 626 11.22 -23.07 -9.88
CA ARG A 626 9.86 -22.64 -10.16
C ARG A 626 8.94 -23.86 -10.02
N GLY A 627 7.75 -23.70 -9.43
CA GLY A 627 6.71 -24.74 -9.43
C GLY A 627 6.21 -25.05 -10.86
N LYS A 628 5.09 -25.76 -11.04
CA LYS A 628 4.40 -25.82 -12.36
C LYS A 628 4.19 -24.37 -12.83
N CYS A 629 4.98 -23.92 -13.79
CA CYS A 629 4.95 -22.52 -14.20
C CYS A 629 3.61 -22.27 -14.90
N PRO A 630 2.78 -21.34 -14.43
CA PRO A 630 1.64 -20.88 -15.21
C PRO A 630 2.17 -20.24 -16.51
N ASP A 631 1.36 -20.33 -17.56
CA ASP A 631 1.64 -19.64 -18.80
C ASP A 631 1.79 -18.13 -18.52
N ARG A 632 2.64 -17.46 -19.30
CA ARG A 632 3.00 -16.05 -19.09
C ARG A 632 2.46 -15.19 -20.20
N VAL A 633 1.79 -14.10 -19.83
CA VAL A 633 1.32 -13.09 -20.79
C VAL A 633 2.06 -11.80 -20.55
N TYR A 634 2.95 -11.47 -21.48
CA TYR A 634 3.55 -10.15 -21.61
C TYR A 634 2.56 -9.26 -22.38
N PHE A 635 2.04 -8.21 -21.77
CA PHE A 635 1.10 -7.33 -22.44
C PHE A 635 1.69 -5.94 -22.69
N TRP A 636 1.35 -5.37 -23.86
CA TRP A 636 1.92 -4.10 -24.29
C TRP A 636 0.94 -3.25 -25.13
N PRO A 637 0.95 -1.92 -24.96
CA PRO A 637 1.60 -1.16 -23.88
C PRO A 637 0.94 -1.40 -22.52
N ASP A 638 1.69 -1.17 -21.43
CA ASP A 638 1.16 -1.26 -20.06
C ASP A 638 0.48 0.05 -19.64
N TYR A 639 -0.85 0.01 -19.54
CA TYR A 639 -1.68 1.05 -18.94
C TYR A 639 -2.38 0.58 -17.67
N SER A 640 -2.07 -0.61 -17.16
CA SER A 640 -2.78 -1.24 -16.03
C SER A 640 -2.76 -0.40 -14.75
N ARG A 641 -1.87 0.60 -14.65
CA ARG A 641 -1.74 1.52 -13.52
C ARG A 641 -2.48 2.85 -13.69
N THR A 642 -2.85 3.21 -14.92
CA THR A 642 -3.54 4.48 -15.22
C THR A 642 -4.94 4.25 -15.78
N ASN A 643 -5.23 3.03 -16.21
CA ASN A 643 -6.52 2.58 -16.70
C ASN A 643 -6.74 1.12 -16.25
N LEU A 644 -7.82 0.90 -15.51
CA LEU A 644 -8.14 -0.42 -14.97
C LEU A 644 -8.51 -1.46 -16.02
N TYR A 645 -8.80 -1.06 -17.27
CA TYR A 645 -9.17 -1.95 -18.38
C TYR A 645 -8.35 -3.25 -18.43
N GLN A 646 -7.01 -3.17 -18.42
CA GLN A 646 -6.16 -4.36 -18.53
C GLN A 646 -6.26 -5.24 -17.28
N ARG A 647 -6.36 -4.64 -16.09
CA ARG A 647 -6.55 -5.39 -14.84
C ARG A 647 -7.88 -6.15 -14.85
N LEU A 648 -8.95 -5.52 -15.32
CA LEU A 648 -10.28 -6.12 -15.39
C LEU A 648 -10.37 -7.20 -16.46
N LEU A 649 -9.74 -6.97 -17.62
CA LEU A 649 -9.66 -7.95 -18.68
C LEU A 649 -8.93 -9.23 -18.22
N TYR A 650 -7.85 -9.08 -17.46
CA TYR A 650 -7.02 -10.20 -16.99
C TYR A 650 -7.50 -10.82 -15.69
N ALA A 651 -8.43 -10.18 -14.98
CA ALA A 651 -8.88 -10.62 -13.67
C ALA A 651 -9.36 -12.07 -13.65
N PRO A 652 -10.22 -12.53 -14.58
CA PRO A 652 -10.69 -13.92 -14.60
C PRO A 652 -9.58 -14.95 -14.82
N ALA A 653 -8.52 -14.57 -15.53
CA ALA A 653 -7.40 -15.43 -15.90
C ALA A 653 -6.24 -15.43 -14.88
N SER A 654 -6.28 -14.51 -13.90
CA SER A 654 -5.16 -14.21 -13.00
C SER A 654 -4.73 -15.36 -12.07
N GLU A 655 -5.61 -16.34 -11.82
CA GLU A 655 -5.28 -17.53 -11.04
C GLU A 655 -4.44 -18.56 -11.83
N GLN A 656 -4.52 -18.51 -13.17
CA GLN A 656 -3.94 -19.50 -14.08
C GLN A 656 -2.75 -18.95 -14.88
N ILE A 657 -2.64 -17.63 -15.02
CA ILE A 657 -1.68 -16.95 -15.88
C ILE A 657 -0.90 -15.90 -15.07
N GLU A 658 0.42 -15.86 -15.26
CA GLU A 658 1.23 -14.74 -14.79
C GLU A 658 1.20 -13.60 -15.83
N PHE A 659 0.64 -12.46 -15.47
CA PHE A 659 0.60 -11.28 -16.32
C PHE A 659 1.77 -10.35 -16.02
N VAL A 660 2.48 -9.93 -17.07
CA VAL A 660 3.66 -9.07 -16.98
C VAL A 660 3.48 -7.89 -17.92
N GLY A 661 3.45 -6.67 -17.38
CA GLY A 661 3.54 -5.46 -18.21
C GLY A 661 4.96 -5.35 -18.75
N GLY A 662 5.11 -5.27 -20.08
CA GLY A 662 6.44 -5.21 -20.68
C GLY A 662 6.44 -5.13 -22.20
N SER A 663 7.51 -4.56 -22.75
CA SER A 663 7.80 -4.48 -24.18
C SER A 663 8.14 -5.83 -24.79
N ILE A 664 8.14 -5.88 -26.13
CA ILE A 664 8.58 -7.08 -26.87
C ILE A 664 10.05 -7.43 -26.59
N ASP A 665 10.90 -6.44 -26.27
CA ASP A 665 12.30 -6.67 -25.90
C ASP A 665 12.43 -7.42 -24.56
N GLU A 666 11.62 -7.06 -23.57
CA GLU A 666 11.57 -7.75 -22.27
C GLU A 666 11.01 -9.17 -22.43
N ALA A 667 10.00 -9.36 -23.28
CA ALA A 667 9.47 -10.68 -23.62
C ALA A 667 10.52 -11.56 -24.33
N LEU A 668 11.30 -10.98 -25.26
CA LEU A 668 12.41 -11.65 -25.95
C LEU A 668 13.55 -12.04 -25.00
N GLN A 669 13.89 -11.18 -24.04
CA GLN A 669 14.88 -11.48 -23.02
C GLN A 669 14.42 -12.66 -22.14
N ALA A 670 13.14 -12.69 -21.78
CA ALA A 670 12.58 -13.73 -20.94
C ALA A 670 12.54 -15.10 -21.63
N ILE A 671 12.12 -15.16 -22.90
CA ILE A 671 12.05 -16.41 -23.66
C ILE A 671 13.44 -16.90 -24.12
N GLY A 672 14.34 -15.98 -24.48
CA GLY A 672 15.69 -16.33 -24.97
C GLY A 672 16.63 -16.86 -23.89
N GLY A 673 16.41 -16.50 -22.62
CA GLY A 673 17.24 -16.95 -21.50
C GLY A 673 16.98 -18.38 -21.01
N ARG A 674 16.07 -19.14 -21.64
CA ARG A 674 15.53 -20.39 -21.08
C ARG A 674 15.32 -21.51 -22.10
N ALA A 675 16.22 -21.67 -23.07
CA ALA A 675 16.24 -22.87 -23.90
C ALA A 675 16.48 -24.14 -23.02
N GLY A 676 15.41 -24.77 -22.53
CA GLY A 676 15.43 -26.11 -21.93
C GLY A 676 14.74 -26.32 -20.58
N GLU A 677 14.39 -25.29 -19.79
CA GLU A 677 13.97 -25.49 -18.38
C GLU A 677 12.61 -24.88 -17.96
N ASP A 678 11.93 -24.09 -18.80
CA ASP A 678 10.60 -23.51 -18.49
C ASP A 678 9.49 -24.26 -19.27
N ALA A 679 8.58 -24.94 -18.57
CA ALA A 679 7.49 -25.73 -19.17
C ALA A 679 6.21 -24.93 -19.53
N GLY A 680 6.17 -23.61 -19.25
CA GLY A 680 5.01 -22.73 -19.51
C GLY A 680 5.10 -22.00 -20.86
N ALA A 681 3.97 -21.73 -21.49
CA ALA A 681 3.88 -20.97 -22.74
C ALA A 681 4.14 -19.48 -22.50
N PHE A 682 4.83 -18.84 -23.44
CA PHE A 682 5.01 -17.38 -23.47
C PHE A 682 4.08 -16.77 -24.49
N VAL A 683 3.28 -15.80 -24.06
CA VAL A 683 2.31 -15.07 -24.89
C VAL A 683 2.69 -13.60 -24.87
N PHE A 684 2.74 -12.97 -26.04
CA PHE A 684 2.83 -11.53 -26.19
C PHE A 684 1.45 -10.99 -26.61
N HIS A 685 0.77 -10.34 -25.68
CA HIS A 685 -0.56 -9.76 -25.86
C HIS A 685 -0.46 -8.27 -26.18
N LEU A 686 -0.57 -7.97 -27.47
CA LEU A 686 -0.57 -6.62 -28.01
C LEU A 686 -1.95 -5.96 -27.87
N HIS A 687 -2.00 -4.67 -27.52
CA HIS A 687 -3.22 -3.87 -27.49
C HIS A 687 -3.21 -2.70 -28.49
N TRP A 688 -2.28 -1.75 -28.36
CA TRP A 688 -2.30 -0.50 -29.15
C TRP A 688 -1.04 -0.32 -30.00
N LEU A 689 -1.20 -0.34 -31.32
CA LEU A 689 -0.09 -0.23 -32.29
C LEU A 689 0.46 1.20 -32.44
N ASN A 690 -0.30 2.24 -32.11
CA ASN A 690 0.19 3.63 -32.22
C ASN A 690 1.48 3.88 -31.43
N LYS A 691 1.71 3.13 -30.35
CA LYS A 691 2.92 3.24 -29.54
C LYS A 691 4.19 2.81 -30.27
N VAL A 692 4.09 2.02 -31.35
CA VAL A 692 5.25 1.67 -32.19
C VAL A 692 5.84 2.91 -32.85
N PHE A 693 4.99 3.89 -33.16
CA PHE A 693 5.38 5.14 -33.80
C PHE A 693 5.61 6.28 -32.80
N ALA A 694 5.56 6.01 -31.50
CA ALA A 694 5.76 7.04 -30.47
C ALA A 694 7.19 7.61 -30.55
N GLY A 695 7.31 8.85 -31.02
CA GLY A 695 8.61 9.54 -31.19
C GLY A 695 9.14 9.59 -32.63
N ALA A 696 8.45 9.00 -33.60
CA ALA A 696 8.83 9.12 -35.01
C ALA A 696 8.38 10.47 -35.60
N ALA A 697 9.33 11.36 -35.87
CA ALA A 697 9.06 12.66 -36.51
C ALA A 697 8.97 12.58 -38.05
N THR A 698 9.52 11.53 -38.66
CA THR A 698 9.54 11.34 -40.13
C THR A 698 9.02 9.96 -40.53
N ILE A 699 8.61 9.82 -41.79
CA ILE A 699 8.11 8.55 -42.33
C ILE A 699 9.20 7.46 -42.33
N GLU A 700 10.46 7.82 -42.53
CA GLU A 700 11.59 6.89 -42.50
C GLU A 700 11.85 6.38 -41.07
N ALA A 701 11.75 7.27 -40.07
CA ALA A 701 11.86 6.87 -38.67
C ALA A 701 10.70 5.94 -38.26
N ALA A 702 9.47 6.25 -38.70
CA ALA A 702 8.31 5.41 -38.48
C ALA A 702 8.46 4.04 -39.18
N ALA A 703 8.99 4.01 -40.41
CA ALA A 703 9.23 2.77 -41.15
C ALA A 703 10.28 1.89 -40.46
N ARG A 704 11.37 2.48 -39.97
CA ARG A 704 12.39 1.76 -39.17
C ARG A 704 11.79 1.19 -37.88
N ALA A 705 10.98 1.97 -37.16
CA ALA A 705 10.33 1.51 -35.94
C ALA A 705 9.36 0.34 -36.19
N ALA A 706 8.55 0.42 -37.26
CA ALA A 706 7.69 -0.68 -37.68
C ALA A 706 8.49 -1.94 -38.05
N HIS A 707 9.59 -1.79 -38.79
CA HIS A 707 10.45 -2.89 -39.19
C HIS A 707 11.10 -3.57 -37.97
N ASP A 708 11.72 -2.80 -37.07
CA ASP A 708 12.32 -3.29 -35.83
C ASP A 708 11.30 -4.04 -34.97
N PHE A 709 10.09 -3.48 -34.81
CA PHE A 709 9.02 -4.12 -34.06
C PHE A 709 8.57 -5.45 -34.68
N LEU A 710 8.38 -5.50 -36.00
CA LEU A 710 8.01 -6.73 -36.72
C LEU A 710 9.10 -7.80 -36.63
N ASP A 711 10.38 -7.41 -36.75
CA ASP A 711 11.49 -8.36 -36.64
C ASP A 711 11.58 -8.96 -35.24
N LYS A 712 11.34 -8.15 -34.20
CA LYS A 712 11.24 -8.63 -32.82
C LYS A 712 10.08 -9.60 -32.63
N LEU A 713 8.90 -9.31 -33.20
CA LEU A 713 7.75 -10.24 -33.17
C LEU A 713 8.06 -11.56 -33.89
N ARG A 714 8.68 -11.50 -35.07
CA ARG A 714 9.11 -12.71 -35.81
C ARG A 714 10.09 -13.53 -35.00
N ARG A 715 11.07 -12.89 -34.36
CA ARG A 715 12.04 -13.55 -33.48
C ARG A 715 11.36 -14.18 -32.26
N PHE A 716 10.42 -13.49 -31.64
CA PHE A 716 9.68 -14.01 -30.48
C PHE A 716 8.89 -15.28 -30.86
N ARG A 717 8.21 -15.25 -32.02
CA ARG A 717 7.51 -16.41 -32.56
C ARG A 717 8.45 -17.55 -32.94
N PHE A 718 9.62 -17.24 -33.52
CA PHE A 718 10.65 -18.24 -33.84
C PHE A 718 11.16 -18.98 -32.59
N LEU A 719 11.23 -18.29 -31.45
CA LEU A 719 11.59 -18.87 -30.15
C LEU A 719 10.44 -19.66 -29.49
N GLY A 720 9.30 -19.83 -30.17
CA GLY A 720 8.14 -20.58 -29.68
C GLY A 720 7.10 -19.74 -28.92
N GLY A 721 7.23 -18.40 -28.92
CA GLY A 721 6.25 -17.50 -28.32
C GLY A 721 4.96 -17.38 -29.15
N ARG A 722 3.83 -17.21 -28.48
CA ARG A 722 2.50 -16.97 -29.08
C ARG A 722 2.19 -15.48 -29.11
N ILE A 723 1.57 -14.98 -30.16
CA ILE A 723 1.18 -13.57 -30.28
C ILE A 723 -0.35 -13.46 -30.27
N VAL A 724 -0.88 -12.64 -29.36
CA VAL A 724 -2.31 -12.30 -29.30
C VAL A 724 -2.46 -10.80 -29.53
N TRP A 725 -3.39 -10.38 -30.38
CA TRP A 725 -3.66 -8.96 -30.60
C TRP A 725 -5.10 -8.59 -30.29
N THR A 726 -5.34 -7.65 -29.37
CA THR A 726 -6.65 -7.01 -29.20
C THR A 726 -6.74 -5.74 -30.03
N ILE A 727 -7.73 -5.68 -30.91
CA ILE A 727 -7.96 -4.53 -31.79
C ILE A 727 -8.87 -3.53 -31.07
N HIS A 728 -8.31 -2.39 -30.68
CA HIS A 728 -9.03 -1.29 -30.03
C HIS A 728 -9.54 -0.23 -31.02
N ASN A 729 -8.88 -0.10 -32.17
CA ASN A 729 -9.20 0.88 -33.22
C ASN A 729 -8.99 0.23 -34.59
N THR A 730 -9.69 0.70 -35.62
CA THR A 730 -9.46 0.24 -37.00
C THR A 730 -8.09 0.69 -37.52
N LEU A 731 -7.78 1.98 -37.35
CA LEU A 731 -6.48 2.61 -37.50
C LEU A 731 -6.37 3.71 -36.43
N SER A 732 -5.16 4.06 -36.02
CA SER A 732 -4.98 5.08 -34.99
C SER A 732 -5.30 6.47 -35.53
N HIS A 733 -6.24 7.15 -34.87
CA HIS A 733 -6.80 8.40 -35.37
C HIS A 733 -5.79 9.57 -35.47
N ASP A 734 -4.73 9.54 -34.65
CA ASP A 734 -3.77 10.65 -34.50
C ASP A 734 -2.47 10.47 -35.34
N LEU A 735 -2.34 9.42 -36.17
CA LEU A 735 -1.11 9.14 -36.90
C LEU A 735 -1.09 9.75 -38.31
N PRO A 736 -0.01 10.48 -38.70
CA PRO A 736 0.15 10.99 -40.06
C PRO A 736 0.45 9.88 -41.09
N PHE A 737 0.96 8.73 -40.65
CA PHE A 737 1.46 7.65 -41.51
C PHE A 737 0.45 6.50 -41.71
N ARG A 738 -0.82 6.81 -42.02
CA ARG A 738 -1.91 5.80 -42.10
C ARG A 738 -1.62 4.60 -43.00
N ARG A 739 -0.92 4.80 -44.13
CA ARG A 739 -0.52 3.71 -45.02
C ARG A 739 0.46 2.74 -44.35
N LEU A 740 1.42 3.28 -43.59
CA LEU A 740 2.41 2.49 -42.88
C LEU A 740 1.78 1.70 -41.73
N GLU A 741 0.87 2.32 -40.97
CA GLU A 741 0.12 1.62 -39.92
C GLU A 741 -0.76 0.50 -40.49
N ARG A 742 -1.41 0.73 -41.63
CA ARG A 742 -2.17 -0.32 -42.31
C ARG A 742 -1.29 -1.51 -42.70
N ASN A 743 -0.09 -1.26 -43.22
CA ASN A 743 0.86 -2.31 -43.56
C ASN A 743 1.36 -3.05 -42.31
N LEU A 744 1.72 -2.32 -41.25
CA LEU A 744 2.09 -2.88 -39.96
C LEU A 744 0.98 -3.76 -39.38
N SER A 745 -0.28 -3.30 -39.43
CA SER A 745 -1.44 -4.04 -38.93
C SER A 745 -1.64 -5.36 -39.68
N ARG A 746 -1.47 -5.36 -41.01
CA ARG A 746 -1.54 -6.59 -41.82
C ARG A 746 -0.45 -7.60 -41.43
N GLU A 747 0.80 -7.14 -41.33
CA GLU A 747 1.92 -8.00 -40.94
C GLU A 747 1.75 -8.55 -39.52
N VAL A 748 1.24 -7.74 -38.58
CA VAL A 748 0.91 -8.17 -37.23
C VAL A 748 -0.21 -9.22 -37.22
N LEU A 749 -1.25 -9.09 -38.06
CA LEU A 749 -2.31 -10.10 -38.20
C LEU A 749 -1.81 -11.45 -38.72
N ASP A 750 -0.88 -11.40 -39.69
CA ASP A 750 -0.26 -12.60 -40.23
C ASP A 750 0.58 -13.31 -39.15
N LEU A 751 1.29 -12.52 -38.33
CA LEU A 751 2.09 -13.01 -37.22
C LEU A 751 1.28 -13.48 -36.01
N ALA A 752 0.13 -12.86 -35.72
CA ALA A 752 -0.73 -13.19 -34.58
C ALA A 752 -1.31 -14.61 -34.68
N ASP A 753 -1.33 -15.32 -33.55
CA ASP A 753 -1.96 -16.63 -33.41
C ASP A 753 -3.45 -16.50 -33.09
N ALA A 754 -3.83 -15.44 -32.38
CA ALA A 754 -5.22 -15.10 -32.11
C ALA A 754 -5.45 -13.58 -32.11
N VAL A 755 -6.65 -13.18 -32.53
CA VAL A 755 -7.09 -11.79 -32.65
C VAL A 755 -8.36 -11.62 -31.83
N HIS A 756 -8.37 -10.61 -30.97
CA HIS A 756 -9.47 -10.32 -30.06
C HIS A 756 -10.15 -9.01 -30.45
N VAL A 757 -11.47 -9.04 -30.56
CA VAL A 757 -12.33 -7.88 -30.74
C VAL A 757 -13.43 -7.85 -29.68
N HIS A 758 -13.87 -6.66 -29.31
CA HIS A 758 -14.85 -6.50 -28.24
C HIS A 758 -16.32 -6.57 -28.68
N CYS A 759 -16.57 -6.52 -29.99
CA CYS A 759 -17.91 -6.53 -30.56
C CYS A 759 -17.90 -7.23 -31.91
N GLN A 760 -18.79 -8.20 -32.09
CA GLN A 760 -18.97 -8.92 -33.36
C GLN A 760 -19.36 -7.95 -34.49
N GLY A 761 -20.22 -6.97 -34.18
CA GLY A 761 -20.69 -6.01 -35.17
C GLY A 761 -19.61 -5.04 -35.68
N SER A 762 -18.46 -4.93 -34.99
CA SER A 762 -17.34 -4.08 -35.41
C SER A 762 -16.44 -4.72 -36.47
N ILE A 763 -16.60 -6.02 -36.75
CA ILE A 763 -15.76 -6.76 -37.70
C ILE A 763 -15.79 -6.14 -39.11
N PRO A 764 -16.96 -5.80 -39.71
CA PRO A 764 -17.00 -5.18 -41.04
C PRO A 764 -16.24 -3.84 -41.12
N ASP A 765 -16.32 -3.02 -40.06
CA ASP A 765 -15.62 -1.73 -40.00
C ASP A 765 -14.09 -1.91 -39.96
N ILE A 766 -13.62 -2.98 -39.32
CA ILE A 766 -12.20 -3.35 -39.29
C ILE A 766 -11.78 -3.90 -40.67
N GLU A 767 -12.59 -4.79 -41.27
CA GLU A 767 -12.32 -5.40 -42.57
C GLU A 767 -12.23 -4.41 -43.72
N ALA A 768 -12.94 -3.28 -43.62
CA ALA A 768 -12.83 -2.16 -44.56
C ALA A 768 -11.40 -1.58 -44.63
N ASN A 769 -10.54 -1.83 -43.63
CA ASN A 769 -9.17 -1.33 -43.59
C ASN A 769 -8.12 -2.40 -43.95
N PHE A 770 -8.35 -3.65 -43.54
CA PHE A 770 -7.50 -4.81 -43.84
C PHE A 770 -8.27 -6.12 -43.61
N PRO A 771 -7.99 -7.20 -44.39
CA PRO A 771 -8.73 -8.46 -44.28
C PRO A 771 -8.44 -9.14 -42.92
N LEU A 772 -9.51 -9.57 -42.23
CA LEU A 772 -9.38 -10.28 -40.96
C LEU A 772 -9.36 -11.81 -41.15
N PRO A 773 -8.45 -12.53 -40.47
CA PRO A 773 -8.44 -13.98 -40.49
C PRO A 773 -9.51 -14.54 -39.54
N HIS A 774 -10.75 -14.77 -40.01
CA HIS A 774 -11.87 -15.23 -39.17
C HIS A 774 -11.58 -16.46 -38.30
N LYS A 775 -10.70 -17.37 -38.75
CA LYS A 775 -10.30 -18.56 -37.97
C LYS A 775 -9.50 -18.24 -36.70
N LYS A 776 -8.84 -17.07 -36.65
CA LYS A 776 -8.06 -16.60 -35.51
C LYS A 776 -8.86 -15.63 -34.63
N LEU A 777 -10.09 -15.29 -35.02
CA LEU A 777 -10.86 -14.22 -34.41
C LEU A 777 -11.65 -14.74 -33.22
N HIS A 778 -11.54 -14.03 -32.10
CA HIS A 778 -12.30 -14.25 -30.88
C HIS A 778 -13.01 -12.96 -30.51
N VAL A 779 -14.29 -13.09 -30.16
CA VAL A 779 -15.07 -11.97 -29.63
C VAL A 779 -15.22 -12.19 -28.14
N ALA A 780 -14.73 -11.25 -27.34
CA ALA A 780 -15.00 -11.22 -25.91
C ALA A 780 -15.37 -9.78 -25.51
N ARG A 781 -16.55 -9.62 -24.91
CA ARG A 781 -17.10 -8.28 -24.67
C ARG A 781 -16.25 -7.47 -23.71
N HIS A 782 -16.28 -6.15 -23.93
CA HIS A 782 -15.75 -5.21 -22.96
C HIS A 782 -16.73 -5.08 -21.79
N GLY A 783 -16.29 -5.46 -20.59
CA GLY A 783 -17.11 -5.32 -19.37
C GLY A 783 -17.25 -3.87 -18.92
N ALA A 784 -18.17 -3.61 -18.00
CA ALA A 784 -18.33 -2.31 -17.37
C ALA A 784 -17.32 -2.08 -16.22
N TYR A 785 -17.32 -0.85 -15.69
CA TYR A 785 -16.47 -0.42 -14.59
C TYR A 785 -17.23 -0.32 -13.26
N VAL A 786 -18.35 -1.05 -13.15
CA VAL A 786 -19.17 -1.06 -11.93
C VAL A 786 -18.33 -1.55 -10.75
N GLY A 787 -18.17 -0.70 -9.74
CA GLY A 787 -17.33 -1.00 -8.57
C GLY A 787 -15.82 -0.92 -8.81
N ALA A 788 -15.37 -0.57 -10.03
CA ALA A 788 -13.95 -0.44 -10.34
C ALA A 788 -13.37 0.90 -9.86
N TYR A 789 -14.20 1.94 -9.76
CA TYR A 789 -13.81 3.28 -9.32
C TYR A 789 -14.55 3.66 -8.02
N PRO A 790 -13.95 4.52 -7.17
CA PRO A 790 -14.62 5.08 -6.01
C PRO A 790 -15.91 5.79 -6.39
N ASP A 791 -16.98 5.55 -5.64
CA ASP A 791 -18.32 6.05 -5.96
C ASP A 791 -19.16 6.21 -4.69
N PHE A 792 -18.86 7.24 -3.89
CA PHE A 792 -19.47 7.44 -2.56
C PHE A 792 -19.97 8.85 -2.29
N ILE A 793 -19.68 9.82 -3.16
CA ILE A 793 -20.20 11.17 -3.01
C ILE A 793 -21.59 11.31 -3.64
N THR A 794 -22.38 12.21 -3.08
CA THR A 794 -23.69 12.58 -3.61
C THR A 794 -23.56 13.58 -4.77
N ARG A 795 -24.63 13.70 -5.58
CA ARG A 795 -24.74 14.75 -6.61
C ARG A 795 -24.57 16.16 -6.03
N ALA A 796 -25.12 16.42 -4.84
CA ALA A 796 -25.02 17.72 -4.18
C ALA A 796 -23.56 18.05 -3.81
N GLN A 797 -22.84 17.11 -3.20
CA GLN A 797 -21.41 17.27 -2.89
C GLN A 797 -20.57 17.46 -4.16
N ALA A 798 -20.83 16.68 -5.21
CA ALA A 798 -20.14 16.80 -6.48
C ALA A 798 -20.35 18.17 -7.16
N ARG A 799 -21.57 18.72 -7.08
CA ARG A 799 -21.89 20.05 -7.61
C ARG A 799 -21.28 21.18 -6.79
N ASP A 800 -21.29 21.08 -5.46
CA ASP A 800 -20.60 22.04 -4.58
C ASP A 800 -19.10 22.11 -4.91
N GLU A 801 -18.46 20.96 -5.09
CA GLU A 801 -17.05 20.85 -5.45
C GLU A 801 -16.71 21.55 -6.77
N LEU A 802 -17.61 21.46 -7.76
CA LEU A 802 -17.46 22.09 -9.08
C LEU A 802 -18.06 23.51 -9.16
N ARG A 803 -18.62 24.04 -8.06
CA ARG A 803 -19.34 25.32 -8.01
C ARG A 803 -20.47 25.41 -9.05
N ILE A 804 -21.27 24.34 -9.11
CA ILE A 804 -22.42 24.17 -9.99
C ILE A 804 -23.69 24.32 -9.17
N GLU A 805 -24.66 25.08 -9.69
CA GLU A 805 -25.93 25.29 -8.99
C GLU A 805 -26.82 24.02 -9.04
N PRO A 806 -27.66 23.77 -8.01
CA PRO A 806 -28.46 22.55 -7.93
C PRO A 806 -29.41 22.31 -9.11
N ASP A 807 -29.88 23.35 -9.78
CA ASP A 807 -30.86 23.31 -10.87
C ASP A 807 -30.25 23.48 -12.27
N GLU A 808 -28.92 23.54 -12.40
CA GLU A 808 -28.26 23.55 -13.71
C GLU A 808 -28.34 22.18 -14.41
N GLU A 809 -28.46 22.24 -15.75
CA GLU A 809 -28.45 21.09 -16.68
C GLU A 809 -27.00 20.81 -17.09
N VAL A 810 -26.37 19.79 -16.49
CA VAL A 810 -24.92 19.56 -16.62
C VAL A 810 -24.62 18.52 -17.69
N ILE A 811 -23.94 18.97 -18.74
CA ILE A 811 -23.44 18.16 -19.86
C ILE A 811 -21.96 17.86 -19.62
N LEU A 812 -21.60 16.59 -19.49
CA LEU A 812 -20.21 16.16 -19.24
C LEU A 812 -19.53 15.65 -20.51
N PHE A 813 -18.32 16.13 -20.76
CA PHE A 813 -17.36 15.53 -21.68
C PHE A 813 -16.09 15.13 -20.91
N LEU A 814 -15.77 13.83 -20.87
CA LEU A 814 -14.66 13.30 -20.08
C LEU A 814 -13.68 12.40 -20.86
N GLY A 815 -12.38 12.66 -20.68
CA GLY A 815 -11.27 11.82 -21.10
C GLY A 815 -10.19 12.56 -21.89
N GLN A 816 -9.14 11.86 -22.34
CA GLN A 816 -8.05 12.48 -23.12
C GLN A 816 -8.57 13.23 -24.35
N ILE A 817 -8.20 14.50 -24.50
CA ILE A 817 -8.76 15.39 -25.52
C ILE A 817 -7.97 15.20 -26.80
N ARG A 818 -8.66 14.76 -27.84
CA ARG A 818 -8.10 14.36 -29.15
C ARG A 818 -9.07 14.78 -30.24
N PRO A 819 -8.59 15.12 -31.46
CA PRO A 819 -9.46 15.55 -32.55
C PRO A 819 -10.61 14.59 -32.84
N TYR A 820 -10.35 13.28 -32.82
CA TYR A 820 -11.40 12.28 -33.08
C TYR A 820 -12.54 12.25 -32.06
N LYS A 821 -12.35 12.86 -30.88
CA LYS A 821 -13.38 12.87 -29.85
C LYS A 821 -14.48 13.91 -30.07
N GLY A 822 -14.30 14.80 -31.04
CA GLY A 822 -15.33 15.75 -31.49
C GLY A 822 -15.69 16.84 -30.49
N LEU A 823 -14.75 17.27 -29.63
CA LEU A 823 -15.02 18.34 -28.66
C LEU A 823 -15.46 19.64 -29.35
N ASP A 824 -14.88 19.93 -30.50
CA ASP A 824 -15.22 21.00 -31.43
C ASP A 824 -16.69 20.92 -31.90
N ALA A 825 -17.18 19.73 -32.25
CA ALA A 825 -18.60 19.53 -32.56
C ALA A 825 -19.49 19.71 -31.31
N LEU A 826 -19.03 19.30 -30.13
CA LEU A 826 -19.76 19.52 -28.88
C LEU A 826 -19.87 21.00 -28.52
N LEU A 827 -18.77 21.76 -28.69
CA LEU A 827 -18.76 23.20 -28.45
C LEU A 827 -19.74 23.90 -29.39
N ALA A 828 -19.73 23.55 -30.69
CA ALA A 828 -20.70 24.08 -31.64
C ALA A 828 -22.15 23.74 -31.24
N ALA A 829 -22.41 22.50 -30.83
CA ALA A 829 -23.75 22.08 -30.40
C ALA A 829 -24.19 22.80 -29.12
N PHE A 830 -23.27 23.00 -28.18
CA PHE A 830 -23.53 23.69 -26.93
C PHE A 830 -23.93 25.16 -27.16
N ARG A 831 -23.24 25.86 -28.07
CA ARG A 831 -23.59 27.23 -28.47
C ARG A 831 -24.99 27.31 -29.07
N GLU A 832 -25.38 26.32 -29.87
CA GLU A 832 -26.70 26.31 -30.53
C GLU A 832 -27.86 26.07 -29.56
N ILE A 833 -27.64 25.33 -28.47
CA ILE A 833 -28.68 25.07 -27.46
C ILE A 833 -28.75 26.14 -26.38
N LEU A 834 -27.64 26.83 -26.08
CA LEU A 834 -27.54 27.74 -24.94
C LEU A 834 -28.60 28.86 -24.91
N PRO A 835 -28.96 29.51 -26.04
CA PRO A 835 -30.04 30.50 -26.06
C PRO A 835 -31.41 29.94 -25.65
N ARG A 836 -31.66 28.66 -25.92
CA ARG A 836 -32.90 27.95 -25.57
C ARG A 836 -32.85 27.34 -24.18
N ARG A 837 -31.64 27.05 -23.68
CA ARG A 837 -31.36 26.46 -22.37
C ARG A 837 -30.29 27.26 -21.61
N PRO A 838 -30.63 28.44 -21.07
CA PRO A 838 -29.67 29.32 -20.41
C PRO A 838 -29.08 28.76 -19.09
N ARG A 839 -29.66 27.67 -18.55
CA ARG A 839 -29.18 26.93 -17.37
C ARG A 839 -28.30 25.73 -17.74
N ALA A 840 -28.06 25.48 -19.03
CA ALA A 840 -27.14 24.43 -19.46
C ALA A 840 -25.69 24.82 -19.13
N ARG A 841 -24.93 23.85 -18.60
CA ARG A 841 -23.51 23.99 -18.28
C ARG A 841 -22.73 22.85 -18.93
N LEU A 842 -21.68 23.19 -19.66
CA LEU A 842 -20.77 22.21 -20.26
C LEU A 842 -19.55 22.02 -19.36
N VAL A 843 -19.31 20.80 -18.91
CA VAL A 843 -18.12 20.43 -18.12
C VAL A 843 -17.18 19.60 -18.99
N ILE A 844 -15.97 20.10 -19.23
CA ILE A 844 -14.93 19.47 -20.05
C ILE A 844 -13.79 19.03 -19.13
N ALA A 845 -13.60 17.72 -18.96
CA ALA A 845 -12.61 17.16 -18.05
C ALA A 845 -11.62 16.22 -18.77
N GLY A 846 -10.35 16.63 -18.89
CA GLY A 846 -9.32 15.82 -19.55
C GLY A 846 -8.06 16.59 -19.93
N SER A 847 -7.00 15.86 -20.32
CA SER A 847 -5.68 16.42 -20.63
C SER A 847 -5.44 16.61 -22.14
N ARG A 848 -5.03 17.84 -22.52
CA ARG A 848 -4.41 18.36 -23.79
C ARG A 848 -4.91 19.78 -24.07
N PRO A 849 -4.34 20.62 -24.98
CA PRO A 849 -4.55 22.07 -24.90
C PRO A 849 -5.99 22.49 -25.24
N ILE A 850 -6.86 22.44 -24.23
CA ILE A 850 -8.25 22.90 -24.31
C ILE A 850 -8.25 24.40 -24.56
N ALA A 851 -7.36 25.15 -23.88
CA ALA A 851 -7.21 26.58 -24.03
C ALA A 851 -7.06 27.01 -25.50
N GLN A 852 -6.15 26.38 -26.25
CA GLN A 852 -5.96 26.67 -27.68
C GLN A 852 -7.21 26.34 -28.52
N MET A 853 -7.96 25.30 -28.17
CA MET A 853 -9.20 24.95 -28.88
C MET A 853 -10.33 25.95 -28.59
N LEU A 854 -10.45 26.43 -27.35
CA LEU A 854 -11.44 27.45 -26.98
C LEU A 854 -11.13 28.80 -27.60
N ASP A 855 -9.86 29.19 -27.62
CA ASP A 855 -9.43 30.46 -28.23
C ASP A 855 -9.69 30.46 -29.74
N GLY A 856 -9.59 29.28 -30.38
CA GLY A 856 -9.99 29.09 -31.77
C GLY A 856 -11.51 28.99 -32.00
N ALA A 857 -12.33 28.86 -30.95
CA ALA A 857 -13.79 28.67 -31.06
C ALA A 857 -14.60 29.98 -31.05
N ASP A 858 -13.96 31.13 -30.82
CA ASP A 858 -14.58 32.47 -30.83
C ASP A 858 -15.88 32.54 -29.98
N LEU A 859 -15.73 32.17 -28.70
CA LEU A 859 -16.82 32.13 -27.71
C LEU A 859 -17.00 33.50 -27.04
N SER A 860 -18.26 33.92 -26.85
CA SER A 860 -18.59 35.12 -26.06
C SER A 860 -18.30 34.93 -24.57
N ASP A 861 -18.21 36.02 -23.81
CA ASP A 861 -18.02 35.95 -22.35
C ASP A 861 -19.16 35.20 -21.64
N GLU A 862 -20.39 35.34 -22.14
CA GLU A 862 -21.57 34.63 -21.63
C GLU A 862 -21.52 33.13 -21.93
N GLU A 863 -21.07 32.73 -23.13
CA GLU A 863 -20.85 31.33 -23.49
C GLU A 863 -19.73 30.73 -22.63
N ARG A 864 -18.61 31.46 -22.48
CA ARG A 864 -17.45 31.02 -21.71
C ARG A 864 -17.77 30.85 -20.21
N ALA A 865 -18.62 31.71 -19.64
CA ALA A 865 -19.10 31.58 -18.26
C ALA A 865 -19.93 30.30 -18.00
N ARG A 866 -20.44 29.65 -19.05
CA ARG A 866 -21.22 28.40 -18.98
C ARG A 866 -20.40 27.14 -19.27
N ILE A 867 -19.09 27.29 -19.46
CA ILE A 867 -18.17 26.18 -19.71
C ILE A 867 -17.20 26.06 -18.53
N THR A 868 -17.23 24.92 -17.84
CA THR A 868 -16.29 24.57 -16.77
C THR A 868 -15.24 23.61 -17.30
N ILE A 869 -13.96 23.90 -17.04
CA ILE A 869 -12.85 23.18 -17.67
C ILE A 869 -11.88 22.67 -16.62
N ALA A 870 -11.60 21.37 -16.69
CA ALA A 870 -10.54 20.72 -15.94
C ALA A 870 -9.48 20.20 -16.95
N ASN A 871 -8.54 21.07 -17.32
CA ASN A 871 -7.52 20.84 -18.35
C ASN A 871 -6.32 20.01 -17.83
N ARG A 872 -6.59 18.81 -17.32
CA ARG A 872 -5.57 17.93 -16.75
C ARG A 872 -5.99 16.47 -16.82
N PHE A 873 -5.06 15.60 -16.45
CA PHE A 873 -5.44 14.22 -16.19
C PHE A 873 -6.33 14.19 -14.94
N ILE A 874 -7.51 13.57 -15.05
CA ILE A 874 -8.47 13.44 -13.95
C ILE A 874 -8.13 12.18 -13.18
N ASP A 875 -7.89 12.32 -11.88
CA ASP A 875 -7.57 11.18 -11.04
C ASP A 875 -8.78 10.25 -10.81
N GLU A 876 -8.49 8.99 -10.51
CA GLU A 876 -9.48 7.94 -10.28
C GLU A 876 -10.44 8.28 -9.13
N MET A 877 -9.95 8.92 -8.06
CA MET A 877 -10.79 9.38 -6.94
C MET A 877 -11.71 10.55 -7.32
N GLU A 878 -11.36 11.32 -8.35
CA GLU A 878 -12.10 12.50 -8.79
C GLU A 878 -13.15 12.21 -9.87
N LEU A 879 -13.05 11.07 -10.55
CA LEU A 879 -14.01 10.69 -11.60
C LEU A 879 -15.45 10.78 -11.11
N GLN A 880 -15.73 10.35 -9.87
CA GLN A 880 -17.05 10.47 -9.24
C GLN A 880 -17.55 11.91 -9.15
N VAL A 881 -16.67 12.92 -8.98
CA VAL A 881 -17.08 14.34 -8.94
C VAL A 881 -17.73 14.73 -10.26
N PHE A 882 -17.05 14.43 -11.37
CA PHE A 882 -17.55 14.78 -12.68
C PHE A 882 -18.81 13.99 -13.05
N PHE A 883 -18.82 12.67 -12.84
CA PHE A 883 -19.98 11.85 -13.18
C PHE A 883 -21.18 12.11 -12.27
N ARG A 884 -21.00 12.30 -10.95
CA ARG A 884 -22.12 12.56 -10.03
C ARG A 884 -22.71 13.96 -10.19
N ALA A 885 -21.92 14.94 -10.64
CA ALA A 885 -22.44 16.26 -10.97
C ALA A 885 -23.29 16.30 -12.25
N ALA A 886 -22.99 15.39 -13.20
CA ALA A 886 -23.56 15.37 -14.53
C ALA A 886 -25.03 14.89 -14.58
N ASP A 887 -25.79 15.48 -15.49
CA ASP A 887 -27.12 15.00 -15.90
C ASP A 887 -27.01 14.02 -17.05
N LEU A 888 -26.12 14.29 -18.00
CA LEU A 888 -25.79 13.40 -19.10
C LEU A 888 -24.33 13.56 -19.53
N ALA A 889 -23.77 12.53 -20.16
CA ALA A 889 -22.44 12.58 -20.79
C ALA A 889 -22.56 12.61 -22.31
N VAL A 890 -21.72 13.38 -23.00
CA VAL A 890 -21.72 13.45 -24.48
C VAL A 890 -20.33 13.08 -24.99
N PHE A 891 -20.31 12.11 -25.89
CA PHE A 891 -19.08 11.63 -26.51
C PHE A 891 -19.23 11.61 -28.02
N PRO A 892 -19.10 12.77 -28.70
CA PRO A 892 -19.40 12.91 -30.11
C PRO A 892 -18.24 12.46 -31.00
N TYR A 893 -17.85 11.19 -30.86
CA TYR A 893 -16.71 10.64 -31.55
C TYR A 893 -16.93 10.61 -33.07
N THR A 894 -15.88 10.87 -33.84
CA THR A 894 -15.94 10.76 -35.30
C THR A 894 -15.85 9.31 -35.77
N GLN A 895 -15.11 8.48 -35.05
CA GLN A 895 -15.00 7.03 -35.25
C GLN A 895 -14.78 6.35 -33.90
N ILE A 896 -15.48 5.23 -33.66
CA ILE A 896 -15.37 4.46 -32.41
C ILE A 896 -15.56 2.97 -32.68
N LEU A 897 -14.65 2.14 -32.15
CA LEU A 897 -14.88 0.71 -31.98
C LEU A 897 -15.25 0.39 -30.53
N THR A 898 -14.50 0.95 -29.58
CA THR A 898 -14.73 0.79 -28.14
C THR A 898 -14.50 2.11 -27.42
N SER A 899 -15.30 2.41 -26.39
CA SER A 899 -15.07 3.56 -25.52
C SER A 899 -15.22 3.21 -24.05
N GLY A 900 -14.10 3.27 -23.35
CA GLY A 900 -14.07 3.20 -21.90
C GLY A 900 -14.84 4.34 -21.24
N SER A 901 -14.79 5.58 -21.77
CA SER A 901 -15.52 6.72 -21.21
C SER A 901 -17.04 6.52 -21.27
N PHE A 902 -17.55 5.94 -22.36
CA PHE A 902 -18.97 5.60 -22.50
C PHE A 902 -19.39 4.56 -21.47
N LEU A 903 -18.69 3.42 -21.39
CA LEU A 903 -19.00 2.37 -20.41
C LEU A 903 -18.84 2.86 -18.96
N LEU A 904 -17.87 3.74 -18.72
CA LEU A 904 -17.65 4.38 -17.42
C LEU A 904 -18.82 5.29 -17.04
N SER A 905 -19.35 6.09 -17.98
CA SER A 905 -20.53 6.91 -17.71
C SER A 905 -21.73 6.08 -17.27
N LEU A 906 -22.01 4.98 -17.98
CA LEU A 906 -23.08 4.05 -17.61
C LEU A 906 -22.81 3.39 -16.24
N SER A 907 -21.54 3.10 -15.94
CA SER A 907 -21.13 2.52 -14.65
C SER A 907 -21.46 3.46 -13.49
N PHE A 908 -21.33 4.77 -13.64
CA PHE A 908 -21.78 5.77 -12.65
C PHE A 908 -23.29 6.06 -12.69
N GLY A 909 -24.02 5.39 -13.60
CA GLY A 909 -25.44 5.64 -13.82
C GLY A 909 -25.71 6.97 -14.51
N VAL A 910 -24.81 7.47 -15.34
CA VAL A 910 -24.99 8.69 -16.12
C VAL A 910 -25.39 8.32 -17.55
N PRO A 911 -26.55 8.75 -18.06
CA PRO A 911 -26.96 8.46 -19.42
C PRO A 911 -26.04 9.15 -20.43
N ALA A 912 -25.78 8.51 -21.57
CA ALA A 912 -24.79 8.98 -22.52
C ALA A 912 -25.35 9.20 -23.94
N ILE A 913 -24.89 10.26 -24.60
CA ILE A 913 -25.12 10.54 -26.01
C ILE A 913 -23.84 10.18 -26.77
N VAL A 914 -23.97 9.23 -27.71
CA VAL A 914 -22.85 8.68 -28.46
C VAL A 914 -23.23 8.48 -29.94
N PRO A 915 -22.27 8.55 -30.88
CA PRO A 915 -22.55 8.24 -32.28
C PRO A 915 -23.05 6.80 -32.43
N GLU A 916 -23.92 6.59 -33.42
CA GLU A 916 -24.35 5.24 -33.79
C GLU A 916 -23.17 4.44 -34.35
N GLY A 917 -22.91 3.29 -33.73
CA GLY A 917 -21.90 2.32 -34.11
C GLY A 917 -22.26 0.93 -33.57
N ALA A 918 -21.53 -0.10 -34.00
CA ALA A 918 -21.86 -1.49 -33.64
C ALA A 918 -21.91 -1.73 -32.13
N MET A 919 -20.86 -1.36 -31.41
CA MET A 919 -20.76 -1.54 -29.96
C MET A 919 -21.78 -0.68 -29.21
N THR A 920 -21.93 0.59 -29.59
CA THR A 920 -22.86 1.51 -28.89
C THR A 920 -24.31 1.08 -29.05
N ARG A 921 -24.68 0.55 -30.23
CA ARG A 921 -25.99 -0.06 -30.48
C ARG A 921 -26.18 -1.34 -29.68
N GLU A 922 -25.18 -2.22 -29.61
CA GLU A 922 -25.25 -3.45 -28.81
C GLU A 922 -25.50 -3.15 -27.32
N VAL A 923 -24.75 -2.20 -26.75
CA VAL A 923 -24.86 -1.81 -25.33
C VAL A 923 -26.21 -1.16 -25.02
N LEU A 924 -26.66 -0.18 -25.82
CA LEU A 924 -27.90 0.54 -25.53
C LEU A 924 -29.18 -0.23 -25.92
N LYS A 925 -29.07 -1.31 -26.70
CA LYS A 925 -30.22 -2.18 -27.02
C LYS A 925 -30.86 -2.78 -25.76
N ALA A 926 -30.09 -2.98 -24.69
CA ALA A 926 -30.59 -3.55 -23.44
C ALA A 926 -31.63 -2.64 -22.75
N ASP A 927 -31.42 -1.32 -22.76
CA ASP A 927 -32.38 -0.32 -22.28
C ASP A 927 -32.10 1.03 -22.93
N VAL A 928 -32.95 1.45 -23.88
CA VAL A 928 -32.77 2.72 -24.63
C VAL A 928 -32.90 3.97 -23.74
N ARG A 929 -33.32 3.83 -22.48
CA ARG A 929 -33.31 4.94 -21.51
C ARG A 929 -31.91 5.23 -20.98
N ALA A 930 -30.95 4.30 -21.15
CA ALA A 930 -29.57 4.44 -20.71
C ALA A 930 -28.75 5.45 -21.54
N GLY A 931 -29.24 5.87 -22.71
CA GLY A 931 -28.51 6.79 -23.57
C GLY A 931 -29.18 7.00 -24.92
N ARG A 932 -28.60 7.88 -25.75
CA ARG A 932 -29.11 8.20 -27.08
C ARG A 932 -28.03 7.99 -28.14
N LEU A 933 -28.42 7.38 -29.25
CA LEU A 933 -27.61 7.30 -30.46
C LEU A 933 -27.98 8.43 -31.40
N TYR A 934 -27.00 9.02 -32.07
CA TYR A 934 -27.21 9.95 -33.17
C TYR A 934 -26.42 9.50 -34.40
N SER A 935 -26.94 9.80 -35.59
CA SER A 935 -26.29 9.49 -36.86
C SER A 935 -25.10 10.41 -37.07
N PRO A 936 -23.85 9.90 -37.17
CA PRO A 936 -22.68 10.74 -37.41
C PRO A 936 -22.72 11.45 -38.77
N GLY A 937 -23.41 10.85 -39.75
CA GLY A 937 -23.53 11.39 -41.11
C GLY A 937 -24.41 12.64 -41.19
N ASP A 938 -25.32 12.83 -40.23
CA ASP A 938 -26.24 13.97 -40.17
C ASP A 938 -25.61 15.20 -39.48
N GLY A 939 -24.38 15.06 -38.98
CA GLY A 939 -23.56 16.16 -38.47
C GLY A 939 -24.10 16.85 -37.22
N LEU A 940 -23.87 18.16 -37.13
CA LEU A 940 -24.20 18.99 -35.97
C LEU A 940 -25.70 18.97 -35.59
N PRO A 941 -26.66 19.08 -36.53
CA PRO A 941 -28.09 19.07 -36.19
C PRO A 941 -28.56 17.82 -35.43
N ALA A 942 -28.02 16.65 -35.79
CA ALA A 942 -28.38 15.39 -35.10
C ALA A 942 -27.83 15.35 -33.67
N LEU A 943 -26.62 15.88 -33.44
CA LEU A 943 -26.04 15.99 -32.11
C LEU A 943 -26.85 16.97 -31.24
N VAL A 944 -27.22 18.14 -31.79
CA VAL A 944 -28.06 19.13 -31.11
C VAL A 944 -29.41 18.54 -30.72
N ALA A 945 -30.10 17.90 -31.67
CA ALA A 945 -31.39 17.26 -31.41
C ALA A 945 -31.29 16.18 -30.31
N ALA A 946 -30.25 15.36 -30.34
CA ALA A 946 -30.03 14.34 -29.31
C ALA A 946 -29.82 14.94 -27.92
N ILE A 947 -29.07 16.05 -27.81
CA ILE A 947 -28.86 16.75 -26.54
C ILE A 947 -30.17 17.36 -26.04
N GLU A 948 -30.91 18.06 -26.90
CA GLU A 948 -32.14 18.73 -26.50
C GLU A 948 -33.26 17.78 -26.08
N GLU A 949 -33.40 16.65 -26.78
CA GLU A 949 -34.37 15.62 -26.44
C GLU A 949 -34.04 14.99 -25.09
N THR A 950 -32.76 14.65 -24.87
CA THR A 950 -32.30 14.04 -23.62
C THR A 950 -32.51 14.97 -22.43
N LEU A 951 -32.11 16.24 -22.57
CA LEU A 951 -32.36 17.26 -21.54
C LEU A 951 -33.86 17.52 -21.35
N GLY A 952 -34.67 17.46 -22.42
CA GLY A 952 -36.12 17.59 -22.34
C GLY A 952 -36.77 16.52 -21.48
N ARG A 953 -36.32 15.27 -21.61
CA ARG A 953 -36.78 14.14 -20.78
C ARG A 953 -36.34 14.27 -19.33
N ILE A 954 -35.11 14.72 -19.10
CA ILE A 954 -34.61 15.01 -17.74
C ILE A 954 -35.47 16.10 -17.07
N ALA A 955 -35.76 17.19 -17.79
CA ALA A 955 -36.65 18.26 -17.32
C ALA A 955 -38.10 17.78 -17.11
N ALA A 956 -38.55 16.77 -17.86
CA ALA A 956 -39.86 16.12 -17.68
C ALA A 956 -39.91 15.13 -16.50
N GLY A 957 -38.83 14.97 -15.74
CA GLY A 957 -38.77 14.12 -14.54
C GLY A 957 -38.28 12.69 -14.78
N GLU A 958 -37.78 12.37 -15.98
CA GLU A 958 -37.28 11.02 -16.30
C GLU A 958 -35.85 10.75 -15.78
N ASP A 959 -35.18 11.72 -15.15
CA ASP A 959 -33.77 11.63 -14.69
C ASP A 959 -33.50 10.33 -13.91
N HIS A 960 -34.31 10.06 -12.88
CA HIS A 960 -34.12 8.88 -12.04
C HIS A 960 -34.25 7.56 -12.80
N ASP A 961 -35.16 7.47 -13.77
CA ASP A 961 -35.33 6.26 -14.58
C ASP A 961 -34.19 6.06 -15.58
N MET A 962 -33.73 7.15 -16.20
CA MET A 962 -32.60 7.13 -17.13
C MET A 962 -31.31 6.73 -16.42
N LYS A 963 -31.03 7.29 -15.24
CA LYS A 963 -29.84 6.95 -14.45
C LYS A 963 -29.86 5.50 -13.95
N ARG A 964 -31.02 5.01 -13.51
CA ARG A 964 -31.19 3.59 -13.14
C ARG A 964 -31.01 2.68 -14.35
N ALA A 965 -31.52 3.05 -15.52
CA ALA A 965 -31.33 2.30 -16.76
C ALA A 965 -29.84 2.23 -17.13
N ALA A 966 -29.13 3.36 -17.11
CA ALA A 966 -27.70 3.42 -17.37
C ALA A 966 -26.90 2.49 -16.44
N ARG A 967 -27.19 2.52 -15.14
CA ARG A 967 -26.54 1.64 -14.17
C ARG A 967 -26.85 0.16 -14.40
N ARG A 968 -28.11 -0.20 -14.65
CA ARG A 968 -28.50 -1.59 -14.94
C ARG A 968 -27.84 -2.14 -16.21
N VAL A 969 -27.74 -1.32 -17.26
CA VAL A 969 -27.04 -1.71 -18.49
C VAL A 969 -25.57 -2.00 -18.18
N ALA A 970 -24.91 -1.15 -17.39
CA ALA A 970 -23.53 -1.39 -16.97
C ALA A 970 -23.37 -2.65 -16.11
N GLU A 971 -24.26 -2.89 -15.14
CA GLU A 971 -24.23 -4.08 -14.27
C GLU A 971 -24.40 -5.40 -15.05
N ALA A 972 -25.06 -5.37 -16.21
CA ALA A 972 -25.21 -6.53 -17.08
C ALA A 972 -23.98 -6.80 -17.99
N LEU A 973 -23.02 -5.87 -18.06
CA LEU A 973 -21.80 -6.02 -18.87
C LEU A 973 -20.67 -6.60 -18.01
N GLU A 974 -20.65 -7.93 -17.88
CA GLU A 974 -19.57 -8.63 -17.19
C GLU A 974 -18.30 -8.75 -18.05
N TRP A 975 -17.15 -8.89 -17.39
CA TRP A 975 -15.88 -9.18 -18.05
C TRP A 975 -15.80 -10.67 -18.40
N GLU A 976 -15.78 -10.99 -19.69
CA GLU A 976 -15.68 -12.36 -20.17
C GLU A 976 -14.28 -12.95 -19.95
N ASP A 977 -14.20 -14.24 -19.64
CA ASP A 977 -12.95 -14.95 -19.42
C ASP A 977 -12.20 -15.19 -20.74
N ILE A 978 -11.07 -14.50 -20.92
CA ILE A 978 -10.22 -14.62 -22.11
C ILE A 978 -9.08 -15.64 -21.96
N THR A 979 -9.05 -16.46 -20.91
CA THR A 979 -8.00 -17.47 -20.68
C THR A 979 -7.79 -18.35 -21.91
N GLN A 980 -8.88 -18.80 -22.53
CA GLN A 980 -8.86 -19.64 -23.72
C GLN A 980 -8.20 -18.96 -24.93
N LEU A 981 -8.50 -17.69 -25.15
CA LEU A 981 -7.89 -16.88 -26.19
C LEU A 981 -6.36 -16.78 -25.98
N LEU A 982 -5.95 -16.51 -24.74
CA LEU A 982 -4.56 -16.30 -24.37
C LEU A 982 -3.74 -17.58 -24.51
N LEU A 983 -4.24 -18.71 -24.03
CA LEU A 983 -3.50 -19.97 -23.98
C LEU A 983 -3.67 -20.85 -25.21
N GLY A 984 -4.82 -20.73 -25.89
CA GLY A 984 -5.22 -21.57 -27.03
C GLY A 984 -5.26 -23.07 -26.76
N ARG A 985 -5.65 -23.47 -25.54
CA ARG A 985 -5.89 -24.87 -25.14
C ARG A 985 -7.31 -24.99 -24.61
N GLU A 986 -8.18 -25.78 -25.24
CA GLU A 986 -9.53 -26.09 -24.74
C GLU A 986 -9.46 -26.51 -23.26
N THR A 987 -10.08 -25.75 -22.35
CA THR A 987 -10.16 -26.14 -20.93
C THR A 987 -11.14 -27.30 -20.75
N THR A 988 -10.88 -28.16 -19.77
CA THR A 988 -11.70 -29.32 -19.41
C THR A 988 -13.18 -29.00 -19.15
N ARG A 989 -13.53 -27.76 -18.78
CA ARG A 989 -14.93 -27.31 -18.62
C ARG A 989 -15.76 -27.38 -19.91
N ASP A 990 -15.16 -27.21 -21.08
CA ASP A 990 -15.89 -27.26 -22.36
C ASP A 990 -16.13 -28.70 -22.85
N LYS A 991 -15.44 -29.69 -22.29
CA LYS A 991 -15.70 -31.11 -22.59
C LYS A 991 -16.98 -31.62 -21.91
N GLU A 992 -17.40 -31.03 -20.79
CA GLU A 992 -18.64 -31.43 -20.11
C GLU A 992 -19.90 -30.81 -20.73
N VAL A 993 -19.77 -29.70 -21.46
CA VAL A 993 -20.91 -29.04 -22.14
C VAL A 993 -21.12 -29.57 -23.57
N ARG A 994 -20.15 -30.33 -24.12
CA ARG A 994 -20.22 -30.94 -25.46
C ARG A 994 -20.44 -32.46 -25.47
N ILE A 995 -20.68 -33.10 -24.32
CA ILE A 995 -21.06 -34.53 -24.24
C ILE A 995 -22.56 -34.67 -24.03
#